data_AF-A0A7X8N6G4-F1
#
_entry.id   AF-A0A7X8N6G4-F1
#
_cell.length_a   1.000
_cell.length_b   1.000
_cell.length_c   1.000
_cell.angle_alpha   90.00
_cell.angle_beta   90.00
_cell.angle_gamma   90.00
#
_symmetry.space_group_name_H-M   'P 1'
#
loop_
_entity.id
_entity.type
_entity.pdbx_description
1 polymer ?
#
loop_
_entity_poly.entity_id
_entity_poly.type
_entity_poly.pdbx_seq_one_letter_code
_entity_poly.pdbx_strand_id
1 'polypeptide(L)'
;MKTIFFKLAFRNILKNKISSTINIVGFSIGIAACLFIFLFVKYETGFDSFYPNSEKMYRIVSSTKTINTISKSGFVWFPIAKDLKNEVPGIDDFCRISKENPTKCFIENQLWEIEKLRYADANFFQFFNFKLLVGNPETVLNSAEKIVLTEEKATQLFGENNPIGKSILFDHTLFTVSGIAENPPSNTHLVFDAIVSIKYVEQSDLYWKNYGGGITLLSYLQLSENVTPDQIEKAFPAFFDRKINQRWKDTGMSQSATLQNIKEVHLSDGSIDYDCASNRSKKSMYIIICINILILLLAIVNYIILYTAQKITKTKNTGILKIFGAGNFSLTAQTYIEVCIITTTASVLGIILLLVGIPFLNTYLQSSISIGDNSYSVILFLAFTIFILSFLVTYFSTQKHFFSKSIGPIRNTLIAKNPKKIKGNFLVSFQFTIVIILLIAVFIIMRQNSYLLNSELGFDKENMITLQADEEFHNNELLQFKQELQHLAEIHSVSLSSQMIGNGITQNGYRIGDENETSMINALYTDTDFLECFKIDLLLGRNFSINSTLDKEAILINQQLVKRAGWDNPIDKYIHRNGNLKVIGVVQDFNFASLENTVQPMLIMSNPNWDGWGYSTVNIRFQTSNIQSLLAQINNLWKARFPETPFEISFLDDLLASNYKSFIAQQKIISFFSFIAILIAVIGLIGLTIFTARTRIKEIGIRKVNGATVKDILIMLNKDFVKWVVLAFIIAVPISWYIMSKWLENFAYKTPLSWWIFTLAGFIALTIAIATVSWQSFKAASNNPIKTLQKN
;
A
#
# COMPACT_ATOMS: atom_id res chain seq x y z
N MET A 1 35.76 -6.99 39.11
CA MET A 1 35.42 -7.98 38.06
C MET A 1 34.75 -7.36 36.83
N LYS A 2 33.67 -6.56 36.98
CA LYS A 2 32.94 -5.93 35.85
C LYS A 2 33.83 -5.04 34.93
N THR A 3 34.70 -4.21 35.50
CA THR A 3 35.62 -3.32 34.76
C THR A 3 36.64 -4.09 33.91
N ILE A 4 37.06 -5.28 34.37
CA ILE A 4 38.00 -6.15 33.66
C ILE A 4 37.34 -6.73 32.40
N PHE A 5 36.08 -7.16 32.49
CA PHE A 5 35.34 -7.67 31.33
C PHE A 5 35.17 -6.62 30.23
N PHE A 6 34.85 -5.38 30.62
CA PHE A 6 34.69 -4.27 29.67
C PHE A 6 36.01 -3.94 28.96
N LYS A 7 37.11 -3.82 29.72
CA LYS A 7 38.45 -3.54 29.18
C LYS A 7 38.93 -4.67 28.26
N LEU A 8 38.66 -5.92 28.62
CA LEU A 8 38.99 -7.09 27.81
C LEU A 8 38.16 -7.14 26.51
N ALA A 9 36.86 -6.84 26.57
CA ALA A 9 35.98 -6.80 25.41
C ALA A 9 36.44 -5.74 24.41
N PHE A 10 36.70 -4.51 24.87
CA PHE A 10 37.15 -3.40 24.02
C PHE A 10 38.49 -3.71 23.34
N ARG A 11 39.46 -4.24 24.09
CA ARG A 11 40.76 -4.67 23.52
C ARG A 11 40.58 -5.77 22.47
N ASN A 12 39.61 -6.66 22.65
CA ASN A 12 39.33 -7.74 21.70
C ASN A 12 38.73 -7.23 20.39
N ILE A 13 37.81 -6.27 20.47
CA ILE A 13 37.21 -5.59 19.31
C ILE A 13 38.31 -4.91 18.48
N LEU A 14 39.19 -4.15 19.14
CA LEU A 14 40.31 -3.48 18.49
C LEU A 14 41.35 -4.44 17.90
N LYS A 15 41.49 -5.65 18.43
CA LYS A 15 42.38 -6.67 17.87
C LYS A 15 41.80 -7.30 16.59
N ASN A 16 40.47 -7.36 16.46
CA ASN A 16 39.76 -7.99 15.34
C ASN A 16 39.03 -6.98 14.46
N LYS A 17 39.68 -5.83 14.16
CA LYS A 17 39.05 -4.66 13.49
C LYS A 17 38.21 -5.01 12.27
N ILE A 18 38.75 -5.75 11.30
CA ILE A 18 38.00 -6.16 10.09
C ILE A 18 36.72 -6.92 10.45
N SER A 19 36.86 -7.89 11.38
CA SER A 19 35.77 -8.67 11.97
C SER A 19 34.64 -7.79 12.49
N SER A 20 35.02 -6.93 13.44
CA SER A 20 34.12 -6.04 14.16
C SER A 20 33.52 -4.99 13.23
N THR A 21 34.25 -4.43 12.28
CA THR A 21 33.73 -3.46 11.30
C THR A 21 32.66 -4.09 10.42
N ILE A 22 32.89 -5.29 9.87
CA ILE A 22 31.89 -6.01 9.06
C ILE A 22 30.60 -6.24 9.86
N ASN A 23 30.72 -6.64 11.12
CA ASN A 23 29.57 -6.86 12.00
C ASN A 23 28.83 -5.56 12.33
N ILE A 24 29.56 -4.49 12.69
CA ILE A 24 28.98 -3.19 13.02
C ILE A 24 28.24 -2.61 11.82
N VAL A 25 28.87 -2.62 10.63
CA VAL A 25 28.26 -2.10 9.40
C VAL A 25 27.02 -2.92 9.02
N GLY A 26 27.14 -4.25 8.95
CA GLY A 26 26.04 -5.13 8.59
C GLY A 26 24.83 -4.99 9.53
N PHE A 27 25.07 -4.91 10.85
CA PHE A 27 24.00 -4.66 11.81
C PHE A 27 23.46 -3.24 11.74
N SER A 28 24.29 -2.22 11.54
CA SER A 28 23.80 -0.84 11.46
C SER A 28 22.80 -0.67 10.31
N ILE A 29 23.09 -1.28 9.15
CA ILE A 29 22.19 -1.30 7.99
C ILE A 29 20.92 -2.12 8.30
N GLY A 30 21.08 -3.32 8.87
CA GLY A 30 19.95 -4.18 9.24
C GLY A 30 19.03 -3.52 10.27
N ILE A 31 19.59 -2.90 11.31
CA ILE A 31 18.84 -2.18 12.35
C ILE A 31 18.16 -0.94 11.77
N ALA A 32 18.85 -0.15 10.95
CA ALA A 32 18.24 1.01 10.28
C ALA A 32 17.03 0.59 9.44
N ALA A 33 17.17 -0.46 8.63
CA ALA A 33 16.08 -1.01 7.83
C ALA A 33 14.93 -1.55 8.69
N CYS A 34 15.23 -2.35 9.72
CA CYS A 34 14.21 -2.93 10.58
C CYS A 34 13.47 -1.88 11.41
N LEU A 35 14.20 -0.86 11.88
CA LEU A 35 13.64 0.26 12.63
C LEU A 35 12.75 1.12 11.73
N PHE A 36 13.14 1.37 10.48
CA PHE A 36 12.26 2.05 9.52
C PHE A 36 10.97 1.25 9.31
N ILE A 37 11.06 -0.04 9.00
CA ILE A 37 9.86 -0.87 8.76
C ILE A 37 9.00 -0.92 10.03
N PHE A 38 9.60 -1.00 11.21
CA PHE A 38 8.88 -0.94 12.48
C PHE A 38 8.11 0.39 12.63
N LEU A 39 8.75 1.52 12.35
CA LEU A 39 8.09 2.83 12.40
C LEU A 39 7.00 2.96 11.33
N PHE A 40 7.22 2.44 10.13
CA PHE A 40 6.23 2.41 9.06
C PHE A 40 5.00 1.57 9.46
N VAL A 41 5.22 0.35 9.96
CA VAL A 41 4.13 -0.51 10.46
C VAL A 41 3.41 0.18 11.62
N LYS A 42 4.15 0.79 12.55
CA LYS A 42 3.54 1.53 13.66
C LYS A 42 2.68 2.70 13.17
N TYR A 43 3.19 3.50 12.23
CA TYR A 43 2.47 4.60 11.60
C TYR A 43 1.15 4.11 10.99
N GLU A 44 1.20 3.01 10.23
CA GLU A 44 0.05 2.47 9.51
C GLU A 44 -0.95 1.72 10.42
N THR A 45 -0.49 1.02 11.46
CA THR A 45 -1.37 0.40 12.46
C THR A 45 -1.90 1.38 13.50
N GLY A 46 -1.28 2.55 13.60
CA GLY A 46 -1.65 3.62 14.52
C GLY A 46 -2.67 4.61 13.95
N PHE A 47 -3.24 4.33 12.78
CA PHE A 47 -4.28 5.16 12.20
C PHE A 47 -5.47 5.31 13.15
N ASP A 48 -5.96 6.54 13.30
CA ASP A 48 -7.19 6.86 14.04
C ASP A 48 -7.18 6.44 15.53
N SER A 49 -5.99 6.18 16.08
CA SER A 49 -5.83 5.74 17.47
C SER A 49 -5.73 6.90 18.46
N PHE A 50 -5.55 8.14 17.99
CA PHE A 50 -5.39 9.33 18.82
C PHE A 50 -6.71 9.91 19.34
N TYR A 51 -7.86 9.46 18.85
CA TYR A 51 -9.15 9.90 19.38
C TYR A 51 -9.36 9.37 20.80
N PRO A 52 -9.73 10.22 21.79
CA PRO A 52 -9.91 9.80 23.19
C PRO A 52 -10.88 8.63 23.36
N ASN A 53 -11.93 8.58 22.54
CA ASN A 53 -12.99 7.56 22.60
C ASN A 53 -12.95 6.60 21.39
N SER A 54 -11.79 6.42 20.74
CA SER A 54 -11.66 5.57 19.54
C SER A 54 -12.17 4.14 19.72
N GLU A 55 -12.08 3.56 20.92
CA GLU A 55 -12.65 2.22 21.23
C GLU A 55 -14.19 2.16 21.18
N LYS A 56 -14.85 3.32 21.33
CA LYS A 56 -16.31 3.45 21.36
C LYS A 56 -16.87 4.11 20.08
N MET A 57 -16.01 4.44 19.12
CA MET A 57 -16.36 5.09 17.87
C MET A 57 -16.44 4.07 16.74
N TYR A 58 -17.62 4.00 16.11
CA TYR A 58 -17.89 3.03 15.07
C TYR A 58 -18.45 3.71 13.83
N ARG A 59 -17.87 3.38 12.68
CA ARG A 59 -18.43 3.71 11.37
C ARG A 59 -19.51 2.69 11.01
N ILE A 60 -20.61 3.17 10.44
CA ILE A 60 -21.65 2.30 9.90
C ILE A 60 -21.22 1.83 8.50
N VAL A 61 -21.15 0.52 8.30
CA VAL A 61 -20.86 -0.10 7.00
C VAL A 61 -22.15 -0.70 6.46
N SER A 62 -22.65 -0.19 5.34
CA SER A 62 -23.84 -0.73 4.68
C SER A 62 -23.51 -2.02 3.92
N SER A 63 -24.44 -2.97 3.91
CA SER A 63 -24.36 -4.21 3.14
C SER A 63 -25.64 -4.38 2.31
N THR A 64 -25.51 -4.27 1.00
CA THR A 64 -26.60 -4.46 0.04
C THR A 64 -26.53 -5.88 -0.47
N LYS A 65 -27.51 -6.70 -0.07
CA LYS A 65 -27.64 -8.07 -0.55
C LYS A 65 -28.58 -8.10 -1.75
N THR A 66 -28.07 -8.62 -2.85
CA THR A 66 -28.85 -9.10 -3.98
C THR A 66 -28.87 -10.64 -3.96
N ILE A 67 -29.54 -11.25 -4.92
CA ILE A 67 -29.64 -12.71 -5.03
C ILE A 67 -28.28 -13.36 -5.29
N ASN A 68 -27.41 -12.66 -6.02
CA ASN A 68 -26.13 -13.21 -6.48
C ASN A 68 -24.92 -12.62 -5.77
N THR A 69 -25.06 -11.43 -5.16
CA THR A 69 -23.93 -10.68 -4.59
C THR A 69 -24.31 -10.00 -3.29
N ILE A 70 -23.30 -9.81 -2.43
CA ILE A 70 -23.39 -8.90 -1.29
C ILE A 70 -22.33 -7.85 -1.56
N SER A 71 -22.75 -6.60 -1.71
CA SER A 71 -21.84 -5.47 -1.80
C SER A 71 -21.82 -4.70 -0.50
N LYS A 72 -20.63 -4.29 -0.05
CA LYS A 72 -20.46 -3.50 1.16
C LYS A 72 -19.90 -2.12 0.85
N SER A 73 -20.34 -1.12 1.61
CA SER A 73 -19.83 0.24 1.50
C SER A 73 -19.62 0.89 2.87
N GLY A 74 -18.54 1.66 3.00
CA GLY A 74 -18.31 2.53 4.15
C GLY A 74 -19.23 3.76 4.17
N PHE A 75 -19.99 3.97 3.09
CA PHE A 75 -20.97 5.05 2.96
C PHE A 75 -22.39 4.55 3.26
N VAL A 76 -23.22 5.46 3.74
CA VAL A 76 -24.61 5.20 4.11
C VAL A 76 -25.51 6.37 3.75
N TRP A 77 -26.84 6.17 3.84
CA TRP A 77 -27.84 7.20 3.57
C TRP A 77 -27.75 8.37 4.55
N PHE A 78 -28.04 9.57 4.04
CA PHE A 78 -28.00 10.83 4.79
C PHE A 78 -28.67 10.84 6.18
N PRO A 79 -29.88 10.26 6.39
CA PRO A 79 -30.56 10.34 7.69
C PRO A 79 -30.17 9.23 8.67
N ILE A 80 -29.41 8.21 8.26
CA ILE A 80 -29.31 6.95 9.01
C ILE A 80 -28.72 7.11 10.41
N ALA A 81 -27.67 7.92 10.55
CA ALA A 81 -26.97 8.09 11.83
C ALA A 81 -27.86 8.80 12.86
N LYS A 82 -28.61 9.81 12.39
CA LYS A 82 -29.57 10.57 13.19
C LYS A 82 -30.74 9.69 13.62
N ASP A 83 -31.31 8.93 12.70
CA ASP A 83 -32.42 8.03 12.99
C ASP A 83 -32.00 6.91 13.97
N LEU A 84 -30.79 6.34 13.80
CA LEU A 84 -30.26 5.34 14.72
C LEU A 84 -30.09 5.92 16.13
N LYS A 85 -29.49 7.11 16.30
CA LYS A 85 -29.38 7.76 17.61
C LYS A 85 -30.74 7.99 18.28
N ASN A 86 -31.78 8.29 17.50
CA ASN A 86 -33.12 8.56 18.03
C ASN A 86 -33.91 7.29 18.35
N GLU A 87 -33.73 6.21 17.58
CA GLU A 87 -34.57 4.99 17.66
C GLU A 87 -33.90 3.83 18.40
N VAL A 88 -32.56 3.81 18.49
CA VAL A 88 -31.79 2.70 19.08
C VAL A 88 -31.09 3.16 20.35
N PRO A 89 -31.43 2.59 21.53
CA PRO A 89 -30.77 2.95 22.78
C PRO A 89 -29.31 2.48 22.79
N GLY A 90 -28.45 3.21 23.49
CA GLY A 90 -27.02 2.89 23.62
C GLY A 90 -26.08 3.63 22.68
N ILE A 91 -26.60 4.62 21.94
CA ILE A 91 -25.84 5.55 21.10
C ILE A 91 -25.84 6.91 21.78
N ASP A 92 -24.67 7.36 22.25
CA ASP A 92 -24.50 8.64 22.94
C ASP A 92 -24.50 9.81 21.95
N ASP A 93 -23.79 9.64 20.83
CA ASP A 93 -23.69 10.68 19.80
C ASP A 93 -23.45 10.13 18.39
N PHE A 94 -23.61 10.97 17.37
CA PHE A 94 -23.25 10.64 15.98
C PHE A 94 -22.56 11.83 15.29
N CYS A 95 -21.82 11.54 14.23
CA CYS A 95 -21.30 12.57 13.33
C CYS A 95 -21.29 12.04 11.89
N ARG A 96 -21.86 12.81 10.97
CA ARG A 96 -21.84 12.55 9.53
C ARG A 96 -20.79 13.40 8.85
N ILE A 97 -20.14 12.82 7.84
CA ILE A 97 -19.08 13.45 7.06
C ILE A 97 -19.23 13.04 5.60
N SER A 98 -19.08 13.98 4.68
CA SER A 98 -19.00 13.67 3.25
C SER A 98 -17.68 12.97 2.89
N LYS A 99 -17.62 12.43 1.66
CA LYS A 99 -16.34 12.19 0.98
C LYS A 99 -15.54 13.49 0.84
N GLU A 100 -14.28 13.37 0.46
CA GLU A 100 -13.48 14.51 0.04
C GLU A 100 -14.10 15.10 -1.24
N ASN A 101 -14.32 16.41 -1.22
CA ASN A 101 -14.83 17.16 -2.35
C ASN A 101 -13.79 18.24 -2.68
N PRO A 102 -12.78 17.95 -3.52
CA PRO A 102 -11.88 18.98 -4.02
C PRO A 102 -12.70 20.14 -4.56
N THR A 103 -12.52 21.31 -3.98
CA THR A 103 -13.37 22.48 -4.22
C THR A 103 -12.51 23.65 -4.59
N LYS A 104 -12.76 24.26 -5.75
CA LYS A 104 -12.15 25.54 -6.09
C LYS A 104 -12.96 26.67 -5.53
N CYS A 105 -12.26 27.69 -5.09
CA CYS A 105 -12.87 28.83 -4.43
C CYS A 105 -12.22 30.13 -4.86
N PHE A 106 -12.97 31.22 -4.72
CA PHE A 106 -12.52 32.56 -5.00
C PHE A 106 -12.37 33.36 -3.72
N ILE A 107 -11.24 34.05 -3.62
CA ILE A 107 -10.95 35.05 -2.59
C ILE A 107 -10.51 36.30 -3.33
N GLU A 108 -11.26 37.40 -3.19
CA GLU A 108 -10.94 38.68 -3.83
C GLU A 108 -10.65 38.55 -5.35
N ASN A 109 -11.44 37.73 -6.06
CA ASN A 109 -11.32 37.38 -7.48
C ASN A 109 -10.06 36.56 -7.87
N GLN A 110 -9.30 36.05 -6.91
CA GLN A 110 -8.25 35.05 -7.16
C GLN A 110 -8.80 33.64 -6.97
N LEU A 111 -8.51 32.76 -7.92
CA LEU A 111 -8.88 31.35 -7.89
C LEU A 111 -7.89 30.56 -7.03
N TRP A 112 -8.43 29.79 -6.11
CA TRP A 112 -7.72 28.89 -5.21
C TRP A 112 -8.36 27.51 -5.22
N GLU A 113 -7.70 26.55 -4.59
CA GLU A 113 -8.19 25.17 -4.48
C GLU A 113 -8.02 24.62 -3.06
N ILE A 114 -9.10 24.01 -2.58
CA ILE A 114 -9.16 23.26 -1.33
C ILE A 114 -9.35 21.80 -1.70
N GLU A 115 -8.25 21.05 -1.71
CA GLU A 115 -8.22 19.66 -2.19
C GLU A 115 -9.07 18.73 -1.32
N LYS A 116 -9.09 18.97 -0.01
CA LYS A 116 -9.76 18.08 0.97
C LYS A 116 -10.84 18.82 1.74
N LEU A 117 -11.79 19.42 1.03
CA LEU A 117 -13.00 19.97 1.65
C LEU A 117 -13.98 18.85 1.98
N ARG A 118 -14.57 18.91 3.18
CA ARG A 118 -15.63 17.98 3.61
C ARG A 118 -16.78 18.72 4.26
N TYR A 119 -17.99 18.20 4.09
CA TYR A 119 -19.17 18.63 4.83
C TYR A 119 -19.33 17.76 6.08
N ALA A 120 -19.51 18.37 7.26
CA ALA A 120 -19.64 17.62 8.50
C ALA A 120 -20.69 18.21 9.47
N ASP A 121 -21.23 17.37 10.35
CA ASP A 121 -22.14 17.81 11.42
C ASP A 121 -21.47 18.84 12.34
N ALA A 122 -22.29 19.67 12.99
CA ALA A 122 -21.81 20.79 13.81
C ALA A 122 -20.91 20.37 14.99
N ASN A 123 -21.06 19.13 15.48
CA ASN A 123 -20.25 18.57 16.55
C ASN A 123 -18.91 17.97 16.08
N PHE A 124 -18.53 18.04 14.80
CA PHE A 124 -17.34 17.38 14.25
C PHE A 124 -16.06 17.56 15.09
N PHE A 125 -15.73 18.80 15.46
CA PHE A 125 -14.52 19.10 16.24
C PHE A 125 -14.59 18.57 17.68
N GLN A 126 -15.79 18.44 18.25
CA GLN A 126 -15.99 17.84 19.58
C GLN A 126 -15.97 16.31 19.52
N PHE A 127 -16.69 15.74 18.54
CA PHE A 127 -16.83 14.30 18.35
C PHE A 127 -15.46 13.66 18.12
N PHE A 128 -14.66 14.18 17.19
CA PHE A 128 -13.32 13.65 16.90
C PHE A 128 -12.22 14.32 17.75
N ASN A 129 -12.55 15.32 18.57
CA ASN A 129 -11.59 16.06 19.39
C ASN A 129 -10.43 16.66 18.57
N PHE A 130 -10.71 17.16 17.36
CA PHE A 130 -9.75 17.93 16.57
C PHE A 130 -9.59 19.33 17.18
N LYS A 131 -8.35 19.74 17.43
CA LYS A 131 -8.06 20.99 18.12
C LYS A 131 -8.30 22.20 17.21
N LEU A 132 -9.07 23.17 17.71
CA LEU A 132 -9.16 24.50 17.11
C LEU A 132 -8.08 25.41 17.70
N LEU A 133 -7.30 26.05 16.84
CA LEU A 133 -6.39 27.15 17.20
C LEU A 133 -7.18 28.43 17.44
N VAL A 134 -8.24 28.66 16.66
CA VAL A 134 -9.16 29.80 16.77
C VAL A 134 -10.59 29.34 16.54
N GLY A 135 -11.54 29.82 17.37
CA GLY A 135 -12.96 29.51 17.29
C GLY A 135 -13.46 28.60 18.42
N ASN A 136 -14.78 28.53 18.61
CA ASN A 136 -15.41 27.66 19.60
C ASN A 136 -16.02 26.42 18.91
N PRO A 137 -15.63 25.18 19.29
CA PRO A 137 -16.14 23.95 18.69
C PRO A 137 -17.68 23.85 18.62
N GLU A 138 -18.42 24.47 19.53
CA GLU A 138 -19.90 24.45 19.56
C GLU A 138 -20.54 25.35 18.50
N THR A 139 -19.84 26.40 18.06
CA THR A 139 -20.42 27.45 17.22
C THR A 139 -19.75 27.61 15.86
N VAL A 140 -18.59 26.98 15.66
CA VAL A 140 -17.81 27.09 14.40
C VAL A 140 -18.53 26.52 13.19
N LEU A 141 -19.45 25.56 13.35
CA LEU A 141 -20.21 24.95 12.23
C LEU A 141 -21.72 25.06 12.41
N ASN A 142 -22.20 26.04 13.19
CA ASN A 142 -23.62 26.13 13.58
C ASN A 142 -24.57 26.75 12.53
N SER A 143 -24.08 27.22 11.38
CA SER A 143 -24.86 27.72 10.23
C SER A 143 -24.30 27.17 8.92
N ALA A 144 -25.09 27.19 7.84
CA ALA A 144 -24.74 26.58 6.56
C ALA A 144 -23.49 27.22 5.92
N GLU A 145 -23.38 28.54 5.99
CA GLU A 145 -22.37 29.34 5.31
C GLU A 145 -21.09 29.49 6.15
N LYS A 146 -20.76 28.48 6.97
CA LYS A 146 -19.55 28.48 7.81
C LYS A 146 -18.54 27.45 7.33
N ILE A 147 -17.28 27.88 7.30
CA ILE A 147 -16.14 27.06 6.95
C ILE A 147 -15.05 27.19 8.01
N VAL A 148 -14.45 26.07 8.40
CA VAL A 148 -13.26 26.00 9.23
C VAL A 148 -12.10 25.53 8.37
N LEU A 149 -10.98 26.25 8.39
CA LEU A 149 -9.77 25.89 7.63
C LEU A 149 -8.73 25.28 8.55
N THR A 150 -7.87 24.41 8.04
CA THR A 150 -6.62 24.08 8.74
C THR A 150 -5.66 25.26 8.73
N GLU A 151 -4.71 25.27 9.68
CA GLU A 151 -3.65 26.28 9.75
C GLU A 151 -2.90 26.41 8.41
N GLU A 152 -2.48 25.28 7.82
CA GLU A 152 -1.74 25.28 6.55
C GLU A 152 -2.58 25.86 5.41
N LYS A 153 -3.85 25.44 5.28
CA LYS A 153 -4.73 25.95 4.22
C LYS A 153 -5.06 27.43 4.43
N ALA A 154 -5.25 27.87 5.66
CA ALA A 154 -5.50 29.28 5.96
C ALA A 154 -4.30 30.17 5.59
N THR A 155 -3.08 29.75 5.93
CA THR A 155 -1.87 30.46 5.51
C THR A 155 -1.69 30.45 3.99
N GLN A 156 -2.02 29.34 3.31
CA GLN A 156 -1.97 29.29 1.85
C GLN A 156 -2.94 30.28 1.20
N LEU A 157 -4.17 30.38 1.73
CA LEU A 157 -5.23 31.20 1.14
C LEU A 157 -5.13 32.69 1.50
N PHE A 158 -4.70 33.03 2.73
CA PHE A 158 -4.74 34.40 3.25
C PHE A 158 -3.35 34.98 3.58
N GLY A 159 -2.28 34.18 3.49
CA GLY A 159 -0.93 34.59 3.88
C GLY A 159 -0.84 34.89 5.37
N GLU A 160 -0.31 36.08 5.70
CA GLU A 160 -0.24 36.57 7.09
C GLU A 160 -1.52 37.29 7.54
N ASN A 161 -2.50 37.49 6.66
CA ASN A 161 -3.74 38.17 7.01
C ASN A 161 -4.62 37.29 7.90
N ASN A 162 -5.33 37.92 8.86
CA ASN A 162 -6.30 37.20 9.68
C ASN A 162 -7.45 36.66 8.80
N PRO A 163 -7.65 35.33 8.71
CA PRO A 163 -8.69 34.72 7.88
C PRO A 163 -10.07 34.79 8.53
N ILE A 164 -10.17 34.93 9.86
CA ILE A 164 -11.44 34.86 10.59
C ILE A 164 -12.39 35.98 10.16
N GLY A 165 -13.63 35.62 9.87
CA GLY A 165 -14.68 36.54 9.42
C GLY A 165 -14.59 36.94 7.95
N LYS A 166 -13.52 36.56 7.23
CA LYS A 166 -13.45 36.73 5.77
C LYS A 166 -14.31 35.70 5.06
N SER A 167 -14.70 36.02 3.83
CA SER A 167 -15.53 35.16 3.00
C SER A 167 -14.71 34.47 1.91
N ILE A 168 -15.09 33.23 1.63
CA ILE A 168 -14.59 32.39 0.55
C ILE A 168 -15.81 32.06 -0.32
N LEU A 169 -15.74 32.34 -1.61
CA LEU A 169 -16.82 32.05 -2.55
C LEU A 169 -16.56 30.72 -3.25
N PHE A 170 -17.48 29.77 -3.13
CA PHE A 170 -17.54 28.58 -3.98
C PHE A 170 -18.99 28.14 -4.10
N ASP A 171 -19.34 27.43 -5.17
CA ASP A 171 -20.71 26.93 -5.41
C ASP A 171 -21.77 28.05 -5.28
N HIS A 172 -21.46 29.19 -5.92
CA HIS A 172 -22.22 30.43 -5.89
C HIS A 172 -22.61 30.97 -4.49
N THR A 173 -21.93 30.49 -3.44
CA THR A 173 -22.26 30.74 -2.04
C THR A 173 -21.05 31.32 -1.30
N LEU A 174 -21.26 32.38 -0.51
CA LEU A 174 -20.21 32.99 0.31
C LEU A 174 -20.13 32.29 1.67
N PHE A 175 -19.04 31.58 1.92
CA PHE A 175 -18.76 30.94 3.20
C PHE A 175 -17.86 31.82 4.06
N THR A 176 -18.25 32.06 5.29
CA THR A 176 -17.48 32.85 6.26
C THR A 176 -16.56 31.94 7.07
N VAL A 177 -15.26 32.28 7.13
CA VAL A 177 -14.29 31.55 7.93
C VAL A 177 -14.58 31.76 9.42
N SER A 178 -15.04 30.71 10.09
CA SER A 178 -15.52 30.75 11.48
C SER A 178 -14.52 30.22 12.50
N GLY A 179 -13.47 29.53 12.04
CA GLY A 179 -12.42 28.97 12.90
C GLY A 179 -11.22 28.50 12.11
N ILE A 180 -10.13 28.25 12.84
CA ILE A 180 -8.89 27.67 12.33
C ILE A 180 -8.55 26.44 13.17
N ALA A 181 -8.38 25.30 12.52
CA ALA A 181 -8.02 24.03 13.13
C ALA A 181 -6.51 23.76 13.03
N GLU A 182 -5.95 23.04 14.00
CA GLU A 182 -4.63 22.43 13.84
C GLU A 182 -4.68 21.43 12.67
N ASN A 183 -3.58 21.30 11.92
CA ASN A 183 -3.51 20.33 10.83
C ASN A 183 -3.75 18.91 11.38
N PRO A 184 -4.67 18.12 10.78
CA PRO A 184 -4.93 16.78 11.26
C PRO A 184 -3.65 15.91 11.16
N PRO A 185 -3.42 14.97 12.10
CA PRO A 185 -2.29 14.07 12.02
C PRO A 185 -2.29 13.30 10.69
N SER A 186 -1.10 13.08 10.13
CA SER A 186 -0.98 12.35 8.86
C SER A 186 -1.44 10.88 8.92
N ASN A 187 -1.68 10.32 10.11
CA ASN A 187 -2.22 8.97 10.34
C ASN A 187 -3.71 8.99 10.74
N THR A 188 -4.54 9.67 9.97
CA THR A 188 -6.00 9.55 10.04
C THR A 188 -6.58 9.33 8.65
N HIS A 189 -7.69 8.61 8.54
CA HIS A 189 -8.47 8.57 7.30
C HIS A 189 -9.33 9.82 7.09
N LEU A 190 -9.47 10.69 8.11
CA LEU A 190 -10.21 11.95 8.07
C LEU A 190 -9.26 13.14 7.92
N VAL A 191 -8.33 13.08 6.97
CA VAL A 191 -7.53 14.27 6.58
C VAL A 191 -8.47 15.27 5.91
N PHE A 192 -8.34 16.54 6.27
CA PHE A 192 -9.11 17.65 5.70
C PHE A 192 -8.26 18.91 5.62
N ASP A 193 -8.58 19.76 4.64
CA ASP A 193 -8.06 21.13 4.52
C ASP A 193 -9.10 22.13 5.00
N ALA A 194 -10.38 21.80 4.81
CA ALA A 194 -11.51 22.60 5.25
C ALA A 194 -12.71 21.74 5.62
N ILE A 195 -13.47 22.20 6.61
CA ILE A 195 -14.75 21.62 7.00
C ILE A 195 -15.85 22.67 6.84
N VAL A 196 -16.87 22.34 6.07
CA VAL A 196 -18.09 23.12 5.88
C VAL A 196 -19.22 22.49 6.67
N SER A 197 -20.14 23.30 7.18
CA SER A 197 -21.30 22.78 7.90
C SER A 197 -22.18 21.94 6.97
N ILE A 198 -22.55 20.73 7.41
CA ILE A 198 -23.51 19.88 6.69
C ILE A 198 -24.90 20.53 6.58
N LYS A 199 -25.19 21.60 7.34
CA LYS A 199 -26.41 22.39 7.15
C LYS A 199 -26.51 22.98 5.75
N TYR A 200 -25.37 23.27 5.10
CA TYR A 200 -25.36 23.67 3.70
C TYR A 200 -25.91 22.56 2.80
N VAL A 201 -25.44 21.33 3.01
CA VAL A 201 -25.99 20.14 2.35
C VAL A 201 -27.50 20.02 2.60
N GLU A 202 -27.96 20.21 3.85
CA GLU A 202 -29.38 20.15 4.21
C GLU A 202 -30.24 21.19 3.48
N GLN A 203 -29.65 22.32 3.06
CA GLN A 203 -30.31 23.41 2.35
C GLN A 203 -30.14 23.36 0.82
N SER A 204 -29.11 22.68 0.32
CA SER A 204 -28.79 22.52 -1.10
C SER A 204 -29.39 21.24 -1.71
N ASP A 205 -29.36 21.10 -3.04
CA ASP A 205 -29.73 19.84 -3.72
C ASP A 205 -28.54 18.90 -3.99
N LEU A 206 -27.36 19.20 -3.41
CA LEU A 206 -26.11 18.45 -3.60
C LEU A 206 -26.20 16.95 -3.25
N TYR A 207 -27.04 16.60 -2.27
CA TYR A 207 -27.20 15.21 -1.85
C TYR A 207 -28.66 14.85 -1.67
N TRP A 208 -28.98 13.60 -2.01
CA TRP A 208 -30.26 13.01 -1.64
C TRP A 208 -30.34 12.78 -0.13
N LYS A 209 -31.32 13.44 0.51
CA LYS A 209 -31.43 13.49 1.99
C LYS A 209 -32.28 12.36 2.59
N ASN A 210 -32.98 11.59 1.75
CA ASN A 210 -33.93 10.56 2.15
C ASN A 210 -33.42 9.15 1.84
N TYR A 211 -34.04 8.13 2.44
CA TYR A 211 -33.74 6.71 2.17
C TYR A 211 -34.03 6.24 0.74
N GLY A 212 -34.66 7.08 -0.11
CA GLY A 212 -34.82 6.82 -1.54
C GLY A 212 -33.60 7.23 -2.38
N GLY A 213 -32.62 7.90 -1.77
CA GLY A 213 -31.38 8.33 -2.40
C GLY A 213 -30.26 7.30 -2.36
N GLY A 214 -29.07 7.71 -2.79
CA GLY A 214 -27.85 6.93 -2.69
C GLY A 214 -27.19 6.96 -1.30
N ILE A 215 -26.19 6.10 -1.13
CA ILE A 215 -25.29 6.09 0.02
C ILE A 215 -24.16 7.11 -0.22
N THR A 216 -24.12 8.19 0.55
CA THR A 216 -23.28 9.37 0.21
C THR A 216 -22.40 9.87 1.34
N LEU A 217 -22.64 9.44 2.58
CA LEU A 217 -21.92 9.94 3.76
C LEU A 217 -21.23 8.82 4.53
N LEU A 218 -20.04 9.14 5.05
CA LEU A 218 -19.45 8.41 6.16
C LEU A 218 -20.20 8.81 7.43
N SER A 219 -20.71 7.83 8.17
CA SER A 219 -21.46 8.08 9.40
C SER A 219 -20.87 7.32 10.56
N TYR A 220 -20.60 8.05 11.64
CA TYR A 220 -19.98 7.53 12.86
C TYR A 220 -20.96 7.62 14.01
N LEU A 221 -20.93 6.60 14.86
CA LEU A 221 -21.67 6.51 16.11
C LEU A 221 -20.69 6.40 17.27
N GLN A 222 -20.98 7.10 18.36
CA GLN A 222 -20.32 6.90 19.65
C GLN A 222 -21.24 6.09 20.55
N LEU A 223 -20.78 4.91 20.97
CA LEU A 223 -21.57 4.02 21.83
C LEU A 223 -21.39 4.36 23.31
N SER A 224 -22.45 4.11 24.10
CA SER A 224 -22.42 4.24 25.56
C SER A 224 -21.43 3.26 26.21
N GLU A 225 -20.95 3.57 27.42
CA GLU A 225 -19.84 2.83 28.06
C GLU A 225 -20.03 1.32 28.21
N ASN A 226 -21.29 0.86 28.36
CA ASN A 226 -21.62 -0.55 28.63
C ASN A 226 -22.28 -1.26 27.43
N VAL A 227 -22.23 -0.64 26.25
CA VAL A 227 -22.90 -1.15 25.05
C VAL A 227 -21.87 -1.70 24.07
N THR A 228 -22.07 -2.94 23.63
CA THR A 228 -21.21 -3.56 22.62
C THR A 228 -21.77 -3.33 21.22
N PRO A 229 -20.94 -3.31 20.17
CA PRO A 229 -21.41 -3.19 18.78
C PRO A 229 -22.48 -4.22 18.42
N ASP A 230 -22.29 -5.48 18.82
CA ASP A 230 -23.24 -6.58 18.62
C ASP A 230 -24.64 -6.30 19.20
N GLN A 231 -24.74 -5.49 20.27
CA GLN A 231 -26.04 -5.12 20.84
C GLN A 231 -26.79 -4.13 19.95
N ILE A 232 -26.07 -3.18 19.35
CA ILE A 232 -26.64 -2.22 18.39
C ILE A 232 -26.99 -2.93 17.08
N GLU A 233 -26.11 -3.82 16.59
CA GLU A 233 -26.34 -4.56 15.34
C GLU A 233 -27.59 -5.44 15.39
N LYS A 234 -28.00 -5.92 16.56
CA LYS A 234 -29.28 -6.65 16.74
C LYS A 234 -30.51 -5.80 16.42
N ALA A 235 -30.42 -4.47 16.50
CA ALA A 235 -31.51 -3.58 16.14
C ALA A 235 -31.58 -3.32 14.62
N PHE A 236 -30.49 -3.53 13.88
CA PHE A 236 -30.41 -3.22 12.45
C PHE A 236 -31.45 -3.96 11.59
N PRO A 237 -31.69 -5.28 11.73
CA PRO A 237 -32.67 -5.96 10.87
C PRO A 237 -34.06 -5.32 10.93
N ALA A 238 -34.57 -5.02 12.14
CA ALA A 238 -35.87 -4.38 12.30
C ALA A 238 -35.86 -2.91 11.83
N PHE A 239 -34.77 -2.19 12.05
CA PHE A 239 -34.61 -0.81 11.60
C PHE A 239 -34.61 -0.71 10.06
N PHE A 240 -33.77 -1.50 9.38
CA PHE A 240 -33.69 -1.54 7.93
C PHE A 240 -34.97 -2.08 7.28
N ASP A 241 -35.68 -3.01 7.93
CA ASP A 241 -36.98 -3.48 7.43
C ASP A 241 -37.98 -2.33 7.32
N ARG A 242 -38.14 -1.54 8.38
CA ARG A 242 -39.05 -0.39 8.40
C ARG A 242 -38.64 0.73 7.43
N LYS A 243 -37.34 1.01 7.31
CA LYS A 243 -36.85 2.20 6.57
C LYS A 243 -36.63 1.93 5.08
N ILE A 244 -36.13 0.73 4.73
CA ILE A 244 -35.66 0.37 3.38
C ILE A 244 -36.31 -0.93 2.88
N ASN A 245 -36.14 -2.06 3.58
CA ASN A 245 -36.36 -3.39 2.98
C ASN A 245 -37.83 -3.66 2.63
N GLN A 246 -38.80 -3.08 3.35
CA GLN A 246 -40.21 -3.18 2.96
C GLN A 246 -40.49 -2.60 1.57
N ARG A 247 -39.77 -1.54 1.16
CA ARG A 247 -39.87 -0.96 -0.19
C ARG A 247 -39.18 -1.82 -1.25
N TRP A 248 -38.22 -2.63 -0.84
CA TRP A 248 -37.43 -3.50 -1.72
C TRP A 248 -37.92 -4.95 -1.72
N LYS A 249 -38.98 -5.27 -0.98
CA LYS A 249 -39.47 -6.64 -0.80
C LYS A 249 -39.71 -7.36 -2.13
N ASP A 250 -40.27 -6.66 -3.11
CA ASP A 250 -40.60 -7.22 -4.43
C ASP A 250 -39.40 -7.26 -5.39
N THR A 251 -38.27 -6.66 -5.01
CA THR A 251 -37.05 -6.60 -5.84
C THR A 251 -36.10 -7.78 -5.59
N GLY A 252 -36.27 -8.50 -4.47
CA GLY A 252 -35.33 -9.52 -4.00
C GLY A 252 -34.07 -8.94 -3.31
N MET A 253 -33.96 -7.62 -3.21
CA MET A 253 -32.86 -6.95 -2.52
C MET A 253 -33.16 -6.75 -1.04
N SER A 254 -32.12 -6.80 -0.21
CA SER A 254 -32.22 -6.39 1.19
C SER A 254 -30.98 -5.62 1.64
N GLN A 255 -31.21 -4.70 2.56
CA GLN A 255 -30.20 -3.88 3.19
C GLN A 255 -29.97 -4.35 4.62
N SER A 256 -28.71 -4.42 4.99
CA SER A 256 -28.25 -4.49 6.37
C SER A 256 -27.08 -3.52 6.59
N ALA A 257 -26.58 -3.48 7.81
CA ALA A 257 -25.33 -2.81 8.14
C ALA A 257 -24.56 -3.60 9.22
N THR A 258 -23.31 -3.23 9.39
CA THR A 258 -22.44 -3.64 10.50
C THR A 258 -21.69 -2.43 11.03
N LEU A 259 -21.17 -2.51 12.24
CA LEU A 259 -20.34 -1.49 12.85
C LEU A 259 -18.87 -1.85 12.71
N GLN A 260 -18.07 -0.93 12.19
CA GLN A 260 -16.63 -1.06 12.08
C GLN A 260 -15.97 -0.07 13.02
N ASN A 261 -15.08 -0.53 13.91
CA ASN A 261 -14.36 0.38 14.79
C ASN A 261 -13.49 1.33 13.96
N ILE A 262 -13.39 2.60 14.38
CA ILE A 262 -12.66 3.63 13.64
C ILE A 262 -11.18 3.27 13.38
N LYS A 263 -10.54 2.50 14.28
CA LYS A 263 -9.14 2.04 14.15
C LYS A 263 -8.94 1.01 13.03
N GLU A 264 -10.03 0.38 12.58
CA GLU A 264 -9.99 -0.68 11.56
C GLU A 264 -10.29 -0.14 10.15
N VAL A 265 -10.69 1.13 10.03
CA VAL A 265 -11.05 1.74 8.74
C VAL A 265 -9.88 1.71 7.77
N HIS A 266 -8.70 2.14 8.21
CA HIS A 266 -7.50 2.22 7.37
C HIS A 266 -7.01 0.85 6.88
N LEU A 267 -6.94 -0.15 7.77
CA LEU A 267 -6.42 -1.48 7.43
C LEU A 267 -7.53 -2.42 6.96
N SER A 268 -7.99 -2.18 5.73
CA SER A 268 -9.04 -2.98 5.09
C SER A 268 -8.61 -4.43 4.85
N ASP A 269 -9.52 -5.36 5.11
CA ASP A 269 -9.40 -6.77 4.75
C ASP A 269 -9.85 -7.06 3.30
N GLY A 270 -10.29 -6.02 2.58
CA GLY A 270 -10.84 -6.10 1.23
C GLY A 270 -12.32 -6.49 1.19
N SER A 271 -13.03 -6.45 2.33
CA SER A 271 -14.46 -6.80 2.39
C SER A 271 -15.41 -5.64 2.07
N ILE A 272 -14.91 -4.40 2.00
CA ILE A 272 -15.68 -3.20 1.69
C ILE A 272 -15.32 -2.76 0.27
N ASP A 273 -16.32 -2.76 -0.62
CA ASP A 273 -16.11 -2.49 -2.05
C ASP A 273 -15.95 -1.00 -2.33
N TYR A 274 -16.74 -0.17 -1.64
CA TYR A 274 -16.75 1.28 -1.80
C TYR A 274 -16.37 1.96 -0.48
N ASP A 275 -15.14 2.47 -0.39
CA ASP A 275 -14.56 2.97 0.85
C ASP A 275 -13.67 4.22 0.65
N CYS A 276 -13.09 4.72 1.73
CA CYS A 276 -12.17 5.85 1.78
C CYS A 276 -10.88 5.59 0.96
N ALA A 277 -10.35 6.63 0.32
CA ALA A 277 -9.16 6.56 -0.52
C ALA A 277 -7.85 6.21 0.24
N SER A 278 -7.82 6.41 1.56
CA SER A 278 -6.64 6.16 2.40
C SER A 278 -6.40 4.68 2.74
N ASN A 279 -7.35 3.79 2.43
CA ASN A 279 -7.29 2.40 2.84
C ASN A 279 -6.05 1.65 2.31
N ARG A 280 -5.53 0.76 3.15
CA ARG A 280 -4.47 -0.18 2.79
C ARG A 280 -4.84 -1.61 3.16
N SER A 281 -4.45 -2.55 2.30
CA SER A 281 -4.64 -3.98 2.56
C SER A 281 -3.91 -4.45 3.82
N LYS A 282 -4.66 -5.01 4.77
CA LYS A 282 -4.14 -5.70 5.96
C LYS A 282 -3.20 -6.84 5.61
N LYS A 283 -3.48 -7.59 4.53
CA LYS A 283 -2.62 -8.66 4.01
C LYS A 283 -1.25 -8.13 3.58
N SER A 284 -1.24 -6.97 2.91
CA SER A 284 0.01 -6.31 2.51
C SER A 284 0.86 -5.92 3.71
N MET A 285 0.25 -5.55 4.84
CA MET A 285 1.01 -5.29 6.07
C MET A 285 1.64 -6.51 6.70
N TYR A 286 0.97 -7.66 6.68
CA TYR A 286 1.60 -8.90 7.12
C TYR A 286 2.84 -9.25 6.28
N ILE A 287 2.82 -8.99 4.96
CA ILE A 287 3.99 -9.19 4.10
C ILE A 287 5.15 -8.29 4.51
N ILE A 288 4.89 -7.00 4.78
CA ILE A 288 5.91 -6.04 5.20
C ILE A 288 6.49 -6.43 6.58
N ILE A 289 5.65 -6.87 7.51
CA ILE A 289 6.08 -7.41 8.82
C ILE A 289 6.94 -8.66 8.64
N CYS A 290 6.54 -9.60 7.78
CA CYS A 290 7.33 -10.79 7.47
C CYS A 290 8.71 -10.43 6.89
N ILE A 291 8.79 -9.47 5.96
CA ILE A 291 10.06 -8.98 5.40
C ILE A 291 10.94 -8.39 6.51
N ASN A 292 10.37 -7.60 7.42
CA ASN A 292 11.09 -7.04 8.57
C ASN A 292 11.74 -8.16 9.40
N ILE A 293 10.97 -9.19 9.74
CA ILE A 293 11.45 -10.35 10.50
C ILE A 293 12.55 -11.09 9.73
N LEU A 294 12.40 -11.28 8.41
CA LEU A 294 13.39 -11.94 7.56
C LEU A 294 14.72 -11.17 7.50
N ILE A 295 14.68 -9.84 7.40
CA ILE A 295 15.87 -8.98 7.41
C ILE A 295 16.57 -9.04 8.76
N LEU A 296 15.81 -8.99 9.85
CA LEU A 296 16.37 -9.13 11.20
C LEU A 296 17.03 -10.50 11.39
N LEU A 297 16.36 -11.57 10.93
CA LEU A 297 16.92 -12.92 10.93
C LEU A 297 18.20 -13.03 10.10
N LEU A 298 18.26 -12.41 8.92
CA LEU A 298 19.48 -12.34 8.10
C LEU A 298 20.63 -11.68 8.86
N ALA A 299 20.38 -10.53 9.50
CA ALA A 299 21.39 -9.83 10.29
C ALA A 299 21.90 -10.69 11.47
N ILE A 300 20.98 -11.38 12.18
CA ILE A 300 21.31 -12.31 13.27
C ILE A 300 22.18 -13.47 12.78
N VAL A 301 21.71 -14.16 11.73
CA VAL A 301 22.38 -15.34 11.17
C VAL A 301 23.78 -14.97 10.71
N ASN A 302 23.92 -13.86 9.98
CA ASN A 302 25.21 -13.38 9.51
C ASN A 302 26.17 -13.14 10.67
N TYR A 303 25.69 -12.50 11.74
CA TYR A 303 26.55 -12.26 12.88
C TYR A 303 26.91 -13.53 13.65
N ILE A 304 25.98 -14.48 13.82
CA ILE A 304 26.28 -15.78 14.43
C ILE A 304 27.35 -16.51 13.61
N ILE A 305 27.26 -16.49 12.28
CA ILE A 305 28.26 -17.08 11.38
C ILE A 305 29.63 -16.43 11.62
N LEU A 306 29.72 -15.10 11.56
CA LEU A 306 30.97 -14.36 11.69
C LEU A 306 31.58 -14.48 13.09
N TYR A 307 30.75 -14.41 14.13
CA TYR A 307 31.20 -14.54 15.52
C TYR A 307 31.66 -15.97 15.84
N THR A 308 30.97 -16.99 15.32
CA THR A 308 31.35 -18.40 15.48
C THR A 308 32.69 -18.69 14.78
N ALA A 309 32.87 -18.15 13.58
CA ALA A 309 34.14 -18.19 12.86
C ALA A 309 35.28 -17.64 13.73
N GLN A 310 35.14 -16.42 14.27
CA GLN A 310 36.16 -15.80 15.13
C GLN A 310 36.51 -16.60 16.40
N LYS A 311 35.58 -17.39 16.96
CA LYS A 311 35.83 -18.13 18.21
C LYS A 311 36.91 -19.21 18.10
N ILE A 312 37.19 -19.72 16.91
CA ILE A 312 38.25 -20.72 16.69
C ILE A 312 39.65 -20.15 17.00
N THR A 313 39.87 -18.84 16.82
CA THR A 313 41.14 -18.21 17.22
C THR A 313 41.16 -17.82 18.70
N LYS A 314 39.98 -17.71 19.35
CA LYS A 314 39.84 -17.38 20.78
C LYS A 314 39.98 -18.56 21.72
N THR A 315 40.00 -19.80 21.22
CA THR A 315 40.01 -21.03 22.03
C THR A 315 41.24 -21.14 22.93
N LYS A 316 42.40 -20.62 22.48
CA LYS A 316 43.63 -20.54 23.28
C LYS A 316 43.47 -19.63 24.52
N ASN A 317 42.86 -18.46 24.36
CA ASN A 317 42.62 -17.52 25.46
C ASN A 317 41.59 -18.07 26.46
N THR A 318 40.52 -18.70 25.97
CA THR A 318 39.53 -19.34 26.85
C THR A 318 40.14 -20.52 27.62
N GLY A 319 41.02 -21.30 26.98
CA GLY A 319 41.76 -22.37 27.65
C GLY A 319 42.65 -21.85 28.77
N ILE A 320 43.41 -20.78 28.52
CA ILE A 320 44.24 -20.11 29.52
C ILE A 320 43.39 -19.61 30.70
N LEU A 321 42.25 -18.94 30.43
CA LEU A 321 41.35 -18.45 31.48
C LEU A 321 40.72 -19.58 32.31
N LYS A 322 40.36 -20.71 31.70
CA LYS A 322 39.87 -21.88 32.45
C LYS A 322 40.95 -22.50 33.34
N ILE A 323 42.22 -22.50 32.91
CA ILE A 323 43.36 -22.94 33.73
C ILE A 323 43.55 -22.01 34.94
N PHE A 324 43.33 -20.70 34.77
CA PHE A 324 43.34 -19.71 35.87
C PHE A 324 42.04 -19.68 36.69
N GLY A 325 41.15 -20.68 36.57
CA GLY A 325 39.96 -20.82 37.42
C GLY A 325 38.71 -20.05 36.96
N ALA A 326 38.67 -19.53 35.73
CA ALA A 326 37.47 -18.85 35.23
C ALA A 326 36.31 -19.84 35.03
N GLY A 327 35.23 -19.68 35.80
CA GLY A 327 34.00 -20.44 35.66
C GLY A 327 33.26 -20.17 34.35
N ASN A 328 32.37 -21.10 33.94
CA ASN A 328 31.59 -20.98 32.69
C ASN A 328 30.76 -19.70 32.62
N PHE A 329 30.20 -19.25 33.75
CA PHE A 329 29.44 -18.00 33.84
C PHE A 329 30.29 -16.75 33.53
N SER A 330 31.54 -16.72 33.98
CA SER A 330 32.47 -15.61 33.70
C SER A 330 32.76 -15.49 32.20
N LEU A 331 32.92 -16.63 31.52
CA LEU A 331 33.17 -16.69 30.07
C LEU A 331 31.94 -16.32 29.24
N THR A 332 30.74 -16.76 29.64
CA THR A 332 29.49 -16.38 28.97
C THR A 332 29.18 -14.90 29.19
N ALA A 333 29.35 -14.37 30.41
CA ALA A 333 29.16 -12.96 30.72
C ALA A 333 30.13 -12.06 29.93
N GLN A 334 31.41 -12.44 29.82
CA GLN A 334 32.38 -11.70 29.00
C GLN A 334 31.97 -11.67 27.52
N THR A 335 31.51 -12.81 26.98
CA THR A 335 31.01 -12.91 25.59
C THR A 335 29.80 -12.00 25.39
N TYR A 336 28.86 -12.03 26.34
CA TYR A 336 27.65 -11.20 26.29
C TYR A 336 27.98 -9.71 26.28
N ILE A 337 28.91 -9.27 27.15
CA ILE A 337 29.37 -7.86 27.18
C ILE A 337 30.03 -7.47 25.85
N GLU A 338 30.87 -8.34 25.26
CA GLU A 338 31.50 -8.07 23.96
C GLU A 338 30.45 -7.89 22.85
N VAL A 339 29.46 -8.79 22.80
CA VAL A 339 28.37 -8.69 21.82
C VAL A 339 27.53 -7.44 22.05
N CYS A 340 27.17 -7.15 23.31
CA CYS A 340 26.36 -6.00 23.68
C CYS A 340 27.02 -4.67 23.29
N ILE A 341 28.35 -4.54 23.45
CA ILE A 341 29.07 -3.34 23.00
C ILE A 341 28.94 -3.17 21.48
N ILE A 342 29.15 -4.25 20.72
CA ILE A 342 29.08 -4.23 19.24
C ILE A 342 27.67 -3.90 18.76
N THR A 343 26.64 -4.55 19.33
CA THR A 343 25.24 -4.31 18.95
C THR A 343 24.81 -2.90 19.33
N THR A 344 25.21 -2.38 20.49
CA THR A 344 24.93 -1.00 20.89
C THR A 344 25.59 0.01 19.95
N THR A 345 26.86 -0.20 19.56
CA THR A 345 27.51 0.69 18.59
C THR A 345 26.84 0.63 17.21
N ALA A 346 26.44 -0.57 16.77
CA ALA A 346 25.69 -0.74 15.53
C ALA A 346 24.31 -0.08 15.58
N SER A 347 23.61 -0.14 16.72
CA SER A 347 22.31 0.53 16.92
C SER A 347 22.44 2.04 16.82
N VAL A 348 23.46 2.64 17.46
CA VAL A 348 23.72 4.10 17.37
C VAL A 348 23.98 4.51 15.92
N LEU A 349 24.84 3.76 15.21
CA LEU A 349 25.08 4.01 13.78
C LEU A 349 23.83 3.77 12.93
N GLY A 350 23.01 2.77 13.26
CA GLY A 350 21.74 2.49 12.60
C GLY A 350 20.75 3.63 12.73
N ILE A 351 20.66 4.27 13.91
CA ILE A 351 19.84 5.48 14.10
C ILE A 351 20.36 6.62 13.24
N ILE A 352 21.68 6.85 13.18
CA ILE A 352 22.28 7.90 12.35
C ILE A 352 21.97 7.63 10.87
N LEU A 353 22.15 6.40 10.39
CA LEU A 353 21.80 6.01 9.03
C LEU A 353 20.31 6.21 8.73
N LEU A 354 19.44 5.89 9.69
CA LEU A 354 18.01 6.10 9.55
C LEU A 354 17.66 7.58 9.50
N LEU A 355 18.22 8.43 10.36
CA LEU A 355 17.98 9.88 10.36
C LEU A 355 18.38 10.51 9.02
N VAL A 356 19.50 10.08 8.44
CA VAL A 356 19.94 10.51 7.11
C VAL A 356 19.04 9.96 6.01
N GLY A 357 18.53 8.73 6.17
CA GLY A 357 17.69 8.05 5.18
C GLY A 357 16.21 8.44 5.20
N ILE A 358 15.68 8.92 6.33
CA ILE A 358 14.24 9.24 6.49
C ILE A 358 13.72 10.21 5.43
N PRO A 359 14.39 11.35 5.13
CA PRO A 359 13.90 12.28 4.11
C PRO A 359 13.75 11.60 2.75
N PHE A 360 14.77 10.86 2.32
CA PHE A 360 14.73 10.09 1.08
C PHE A 360 13.62 9.04 1.09
N LEU A 361 13.46 8.31 2.18
CA LEU A 361 12.46 7.25 2.30
C LEU A 361 11.04 7.81 2.34
N ASN A 362 10.80 8.92 3.03
CA ASN A 362 9.51 9.59 3.07
C ASN A 362 9.09 10.08 1.67
N THR A 363 10.02 10.67 0.90
CA THR A 363 9.75 11.04 -0.49
C THR A 363 9.54 9.82 -1.38
N TYR A 364 10.40 8.81 -1.29
CA TYR A 364 10.37 7.63 -2.15
C TYR A 364 9.14 6.73 -1.91
N LEU A 365 8.72 6.62 -0.65
CA LEU A 365 7.61 5.78 -0.20
C LEU A 365 6.31 6.57 0.01
N GLN A 366 6.33 7.89 -0.18
CA GLN A 366 5.19 8.79 0.08
C GLN A 366 4.63 8.61 1.50
N SER A 367 5.53 8.63 2.49
CA SER A 367 5.21 8.46 3.91
C SER A 367 5.64 9.67 4.74
N SER A 368 5.09 9.82 5.94
CA SER A 368 5.38 10.91 6.88
C SER A 368 6.01 10.40 8.19
N ILE A 369 6.95 9.46 8.08
CA ILE A 369 7.55 8.82 9.26
C ILE A 369 8.49 9.81 9.96
N SER A 370 8.30 9.97 11.27
CA SER A 370 9.16 10.75 12.16
C SER A 370 9.66 9.89 13.34
N ILE A 371 10.89 10.16 13.81
CA ILE A 371 11.43 9.55 15.04
C ILE A 371 10.98 10.31 16.29
N GLY A 372 10.79 11.64 16.19
CA GLY A 372 10.52 12.51 17.34
C GLY A 372 9.30 12.06 18.14
N ASP A 373 8.17 11.88 17.45
CA ASP A 373 6.89 11.48 18.03
C ASP A 373 6.91 10.02 18.55
N ASN A 374 7.92 9.25 18.15
CA ASN A 374 8.04 7.81 18.42
C ASN A 374 9.23 7.46 19.31
N SER A 375 9.89 8.45 19.92
CA SER A 375 11.13 8.30 20.68
C SER A 375 11.09 7.16 21.72
N TYR A 376 10.02 7.06 22.51
CA TYR A 376 9.85 6.00 23.51
C TYR A 376 9.78 4.60 22.87
N SER A 377 9.00 4.43 21.80
CA SER A 377 8.88 3.15 21.09
C SER A 377 10.18 2.76 20.40
N VAL A 378 10.93 3.73 19.86
CA VAL A 378 12.25 3.50 19.28
C VAL A 378 13.22 3.00 20.35
N ILE A 379 13.24 3.61 21.53
CA ILE A 379 14.10 3.17 22.65
C ILE A 379 13.73 1.75 23.07
N LEU A 380 12.45 1.43 23.22
CA LEU A 380 11.99 0.08 23.55
C LEU A 380 12.38 -0.94 22.48
N PHE A 381 12.15 -0.62 21.20
CA PHE A 381 12.52 -1.48 20.08
C PHE A 381 14.03 -1.76 20.08
N LEU A 382 14.85 -0.73 20.26
CA LEU A 382 16.31 -0.88 20.30
C LEU A 382 16.79 -1.63 21.53
N ALA A 383 16.24 -1.36 22.72
CA ALA A 383 16.58 -2.08 23.94
C ALA A 383 16.25 -3.58 23.81
N PHE A 384 15.06 -3.88 23.29
CA PHE A 384 14.63 -5.25 23.02
C PHE A 384 15.51 -5.93 21.97
N THR A 385 15.83 -5.23 20.87
CA THR A 385 16.72 -5.72 19.82
C THR A 385 18.12 -5.99 20.35
N ILE A 386 18.72 -5.07 21.11
CA ILE A 386 20.03 -5.25 21.73
C ILE A 386 20.02 -6.45 22.68
N PHE A 387 18.99 -6.59 23.52
CA PHE A 387 18.84 -7.71 24.44
C PHE A 387 18.75 -9.04 23.71
N ILE A 388 17.82 -9.18 22.75
CA ILE A 388 17.62 -10.41 21.96
C ILE A 388 18.84 -10.78 21.16
N LEU A 389 19.43 -9.82 20.43
CA LEU A 389 20.62 -10.07 19.62
C LEU A 389 21.78 -10.54 20.50
N SER A 390 22.00 -9.87 21.63
CA SER A 390 23.08 -10.22 22.56
C SER A 390 22.86 -11.59 23.19
N PHE A 391 21.61 -11.91 23.53
CA PHE A 391 21.23 -13.21 24.07
C PHE A 391 21.42 -14.33 23.05
N LEU A 392 20.80 -14.24 21.87
CA LEU A 392 20.84 -15.27 20.83
C LEU A 392 22.27 -15.58 20.40
N VAL A 393 23.08 -14.55 20.14
CA VAL A 393 24.46 -14.73 19.71
C VAL A 393 25.30 -15.35 20.81
N THR A 394 25.13 -14.90 22.05
CA THR A 394 25.84 -15.49 23.19
C THR A 394 25.43 -16.96 23.35
N TYR A 395 24.14 -17.26 23.31
CA TYR A 395 23.61 -18.62 23.44
C TYR A 395 24.18 -19.56 22.37
N PHE A 396 23.98 -19.25 21.08
CA PHE A 396 24.46 -20.09 19.98
C PHE A 396 25.99 -20.20 19.93
N SER A 397 26.70 -19.15 20.33
CA SER A 397 28.17 -19.16 20.32
C SER A 397 28.81 -19.83 21.55
N THR A 398 28.10 -19.97 22.66
CA THR A 398 28.66 -20.48 23.94
C THR A 398 28.28 -21.92 24.26
N GLN A 399 27.32 -22.54 23.56
CA GLN A 399 26.95 -23.96 23.75
C GLN A 399 28.18 -24.92 23.76
N LYS A 400 29.24 -24.61 23.02
CA LYS A 400 30.47 -25.44 22.99
C LYS A 400 31.35 -25.34 24.24
N HIS A 401 31.22 -24.30 25.07
CA HIS A 401 31.99 -24.17 26.31
C HIS A 401 31.55 -25.17 27.39
N PHE A 402 30.31 -25.64 27.32
CA PHE A 402 29.73 -26.61 28.24
C PHE A 402 30.19 -28.05 27.97
N PHE A 403 30.50 -28.40 26.71
CA PHE A 403 30.84 -29.78 26.33
C PHE A 403 32.33 -30.06 26.17
N SER A 404 33.22 -29.06 26.27
CA SER A 404 34.66 -29.32 26.24
C SER A 404 35.13 -29.78 27.63
N LYS A 405 35.20 -31.09 27.87
CA LYS A 405 35.99 -31.63 28.99
C LYS A 405 37.45 -31.22 28.76
N SER A 406 37.94 -30.32 29.59
CA SER A 406 39.35 -29.92 29.58
C SER A 406 40.13 -30.91 30.42
N ILE A 407 40.67 -31.97 29.81
CA ILE A 407 41.88 -32.65 30.29
C ILE A 407 42.62 -33.19 29.06
N GLY A 408 43.78 -32.60 28.74
CA GLY A 408 44.69 -33.11 27.71
C GLY A 408 45.62 -32.01 27.17
N PRO A 409 46.94 -32.28 27.00
CA PRO A 409 47.91 -31.26 26.64
C PRO A 409 47.55 -30.62 25.30
N ILE A 410 47.68 -29.30 25.27
CA ILE A 410 47.31 -28.34 24.21
C ILE A 410 47.92 -28.66 22.81
N ARG A 411 48.70 -29.73 22.69
CA ARG A 411 49.37 -30.18 21.46
C ARG A 411 48.50 -31.08 20.56
N ASN A 412 47.57 -31.87 21.11
CA ASN A 412 46.81 -32.87 20.32
C ASN A 412 45.41 -32.42 19.87
N THR A 413 44.90 -31.28 20.31
CA THR A 413 43.58 -30.77 19.87
C THR A 413 43.59 -30.08 18.50
N LEU A 414 44.76 -29.86 17.90
CA LEU A 414 44.87 -29.46 16.49
C LEU A 414 44.52 -30.59 15.50
N ILE A 415 44.44 -31.84 15.98
CA ILE A 415 44.11 -33.05 15.19
C ILE A 415 42.79 -33.68 15.69
N ALA A 416 41.87 -32.87 16.23
CA ALA A 416 40.52 -33.35 16.47
C ALA A 416 39.81 -33.59 15.13
N LYS A 417 39.80 -34.86 14.68
CA LYS A 417 38.95 -35.41 13.62
C LYS A 417 37.57 -34.72 13.64
N ASN A 418 37.27 -34.00 12.57
CA ASN A 418 35.97 -33.42 12.22
C ASN A 418 35.16 -32.81 13.39
N PRO A 419 35.41 -31.54 13.78
CA PRO A 419 34.39 -30.79 14.49
C PRO A 419 33.20 -30.65 13.54
N LYS A 420 32.13 -31.43 13.75
CA LYS A 420 30.89 -31.52 12.94
C LYS A 420 30.70 -30.27 12.06
N LYS A 421 31.15 -30.36 10.79
CA LYS A 421 31.07 -29.34 9.71
C LYS A 421 29.63 -28.89 9.37
N ILE A 422 28.63 -29.43 10.07
CA ILE A 422 27.22 -29.46 9.68
C ILE A 422 26.50 -28.15 10.03
N LYS A 423 26.87 -27.42 11.10
CA LYS A 423 26.11 -26.23 11.55
C LYS A 423 26.38 -24.96 10.73
N GLY A 424 27.65 -24.59 10.47
CA GLY A 424 27.97 -23.33 9.79
C GLY A 424 27.48 -23.29 8.33
N ASN A 425 27.51 -24.43 7.68
CA ASN A 425 27.06 -24.61 6.31
C ASN A 425 25.52 -24.55 6.16
N PHE A 426 24.77 -25.05 7.15
CA PHE A 426 23.31 -24.95 7.18
C PHE A 426 22.85 -23.48 7.31
N LEU A 427 23.53 -22.68 8.14
CA LEU A 427 23.19 -21.26 8.30
C LEU A 427 23.39 -20.47 6.98
N VAL A 428 24.42 -20.82 6.19
CA VAL A 428 24.62 -20.23 4.85
C VAL A 428 23.46 -20.59 3.92
N SER A 429 23.03 -21.86 3.90
CA SER A 429 21.88 -22.28 3.10
C SER A 429 20.62 -21.51 3.50
N PHE A 430 20.35 -21.37 4.80
CA PHE A 430 19.20 -20.64 5.32
C PHE A 430 19.20 -19.16 4.90
N GLN A 431 20.37 -18.50 5.00
CA GLN A 431 20.56 -17.12 4.56
C GLN A 431 20.23 -16.95 3.06
N PHE A 432 20.77 -17.82 2.21
CA PHE A 432 20.48 -17.78 0.78
C PHE A 432 19.03 -18.14 0.45
N THR A 433 18.39 -19.01 1.24
CA THR A 433 16.97 -19.33 1.07
C THR A 433 16.13 -18.07 1.24
N ILE A 434 16.39 -17.27 2.28
CA ILE A 434 15.69 -15.99 2.50
C ILE A 434 15.91 -15.03 1.33
N VAL A 435 17.16 -14.87 0.88
CA VAL A 435 17.50 -13.98 -0.25
C VAL A 435 16.78 -14.39 -1.53
N ILE A 436 16.77 -15.69 -1.85
CA ILE A 436 16.09 -16.22 -3.04
C ILE A 436 14.58 -16.03 -2.93
N ILE A 437 13.97 -16.26 -1.76
CA ILE A 437 12.54 -16.00 -1.53
C ILE A 437 12.20 -14.53 -1.78
N LEU A 438 12.99 -13.60 -1.24
CA LEU A 438 12.77 -12.16 -1.43
C LEU A 438 12.92 -11.74 -2.90
N LEU A 439 13.92 -12.26 -3.62
CA LEU A 439 14.10 -12.00 -5.05
C LEU A 439 12.92 -12.51 -5.88
N ILE A 440 12.45 -13.74 -5.60
CA ILE A 440 11.28 -14.31 -6.28
C ILE A 440 10.05 -13.44 -6.01
N ALA A 441 9.83 -13.02 -4.76
CA ALA A 441 8.70 -12.17 -4.40
C ALA A 441 8.73 -10.82 -5.13
N VAL A 442 9.89 -10.15 -5.17
CA VAL A 442 10.07 -8.90 -5.92
C VAL A 442 9.72 -9.10 -7.40
N PHE A 443 10.29 -10.12 -8.05
CA PHE A 443 10.05 -10.33 -9.49
C PHE A 443 8.60 -10.69 -9.81
N ILE A 444 7.92 -11.48 -8.97
CA ILE A 444 6.51 -11.80 -9.16
C ILE A 444 5.64 -10.55 -8.98
N ILE A 445 5.89 -9.74 -7.94
CA ILE A 445 5.13 -8.51 -7.70
C ILE A 445 5.35 -7.50 -8.82
N MET A 446 6.61 -7.29 -9.24
CA MET A 446 6.94 -6.42 -10.38
C MET A 446 6.19 -6.85 -11.65
N ARG A 447 6.17 -8.16 -11.92
CA ARG A 447 5.48 -8.71 -13.08
C ARG A 447 3.97 -8.59 -12.96
N GLN A 448 3.39 -8.84 -11.79
CA GLN A 448 1.95 -8.67 -11.56
C GLN A 448 1.53 -7.21 -11.77
N ASN A 449 2.29 -6.25 -11.23
CA ASN A 449 2.00 -4.82 -11.42
C ASN A 449 2.14 -4.40 -12.89
N SER A 450 3.20 -4.85 -13.56
CA SER A 450 3.35 -4.59 -15.00
C SER A 450 2.24 -5.25 -15.83
N TYR A 451 1.78 -6.43 -15.43
CA TYR A 451 0.67 -7.12 -16.08
C TYR A 451 -0.63 -6.30 -15.93
N LEU A 452 -0.94 -5.78 -14.74
CA LEU A 452 -2.11 -4.92 -14.55
C LEU A 452 -2.01 -3.64 -15.39
N LEU A 453 -0.87 -2.93 -15.39
CA LEU A 453 -0.74 -1.66 -16.12
C LEU A 453 -0.82 -1.82 -17.66
N ASN A 454 -0.41 -2.97 -18.17
CA ASN A 454 -0.34 -3.28 -19.60
C ASN A 454 -1.42 -4.26 -20.06
N SER A 455 -2.40 -4.60 -19.22
CA SER A 455 -3.50 -5.48 -19.61
C SER A 455 -4.37 -4.79 -20.64
N GLU A 456 -4.87 -5.55 -21.61
CA GLU A 456 -5.87 -5.07 -22.56
C GLU A 456 -7.16 -4.73 -21.80
N LEU A 457 -7.57 -3.46 -21.86
CA LEU A 457 -8.73 -2.96 -21.13
C LEU A 457 -10.04 -3.15 -21.91
N GLY A 458 -9.99 -3.70 -23.13
CA GLY A 458 -11.12 -3.73 -24.06
C GLY A 458 -11.48 -2.36 -24.66
N PHE A 459 -10.68 -1.33 -24.39
CA PHE A 459 -10.73 -0.01 -25.01
C PHE A 459 -9.32 0.58 -25.13
N ASP A 460 -9.15 1.56 -26.01
CA ASP A 460 -7.88 2.25 -26.25
C ASP A 460 -7.79 3.50 -25.35
N LYS A 461 -6.79 3.56 -24.47
CA LYS A 461 -6.53 4.68 -23.56
C LYS A 461 -5.52 5.70 -24.08
N GLU A 462 -4.80 5.39 -25.16
CA GLU A 462 -3.69 6.22 -25.65
C GLU A 462 -4.22 7.49 -26.34
N ASN A 463 -3.51 8.61 -26.15
CA ASN A 463 -3.87 9.90 -26.70
C ASN A 463 -5.32 10.32 -26.38
N MET A 464 -5.76 10.03 -25.15
CA MET A 464 -7.05 10.46 -24.63
C MET A 464 -6.89 11.42 -23.46
N ILE A 465 -7.62 12.52 -23.56
CA ILE A 465 -7.81 13.51 -22.51
C ILE A 465 -9.25 13.40 -22.03
N THR A 466 -9.45 13.44 -20.72
CA THR A 466 -10.76 13.53 -20.11
C THR A 466 -10.87 14.85 -19.34
N LEU A 467 -11.97 15.57 -19.58
CA LEU A 467 -12.39 16.74 -18.83
C LEU A 467 -13.59 16.36 -17.98
N GLN A 468 -13.56 16.71 -16.71
CA GLN A 468 -14.73 16.56 -15.84
C GLN A 468 -15.58 17.82 -15.96
N ALA A 469 -16.86 17.63 -16.28
CA ALA A 469 -17.84 18.69 -16.33
C ALA A 469 -18.56 18.76 -14.99
N ASP A 470 -18.92 19.98 -14.59
CA ASP A 470 -19.74 20.19 -13.40
C ASP A 470 -21.13 19.57 -13.60
N GLU A 471 -21.73 19.04 -12.54
CA GLU A 471 -23.07 18.43 -12.58
C GLU A 471 -24.16 19.46 -12.93
N GLU A 472 -23.88 20.75 -12.71
CA GLU A 472 -24.77 21.86 -13.07
C GLU A 472 -24.83 22.14 -14.58
N PHE A 473 -23.91 21.59 -15.37
CA PHE A 473 -23.86 21.87 -16.80
C PHE A 473 -25.01 21.22 -17.53
N HIS A 474 -25.71 22.00 -18.35
CA HIS A 474 -26.78 21.45 -19.15
C HIS A 474 -26.20 20.55 -20.24
N ASN A 475 -26.81 19.39 -20.47
CA ASN A 475 -26.43 18.47 -21.55
C ASN A 475 -26.28 19.17 -22.91
N ASN A 476 -27.10 20.19 -23.18
CA ASN A 476 -27.03 20.98 -24.42
C ASN A 476 -25.77 21.84 -24.50
N GLU A 477 -25.26 22.37 -23.39
CA GLU A 477 -24.02 23.16 -23.37
C GLU A 477 -22.82 22.26 -23.64
N LEU A 478 -22.79 21.07 -23.03
CA LEU A 478 -21.74 20.07 -23.29
C LEU A 478 -21.78 19.54 -24.74
N LEU A 479 -22.97 19.36 -25.31
CA LEU A 479 -23.11 18.98 -26.72
C LEU A 479 -22.58 20.06 -27.67
N GLN A 480 -22.81 21.35 -27.38
CA GLN A 480 -22.26 22.46 -28.16
C GLN A 480 -20.74 22.56 -28.00
N PHE A 481 -20.23 22.43 -26.77
CA PHE A 481 -18.79 22.41 -26.52
C PHE A 481 -18.10 21.25 -27.25
N LYS A 482 -18.72 20.06 -27.27
CA LYS A 482 -18.26 18.94 -28.08
C LYS A 482 -18.15 19.29 -29.55
N GLN A 483 -19.15 19.97 -30.13
CA GLN A 483 -19.11 20.39 -31.54
C GLN A 483 -17.96 21.35 -31.82
N GLU A 484 -17.73 22.32 -30.92
CA GLU A 484 -16.59 23.26 -31.02
C GLU A 484 -15.25 22.53 -30.99
N LEU A 485 -15.09 21.53 -30.11
CA LEU A 485 -13.89 20.70 -30.05
C LEU A 485 -13.68 19.86 -31.32
N GLN A 486 -14.75 19.31 -31.90
CA GLN A 486 -14.68 18.54 -33.15
C GLN A 486 -14.20 19.38 -34.35
N HIS A 487 -14.21 20.70 -34.27
CA HIS A 487 -13.65 21.58 -35.30
C HIS A 487 -12.12 21.78 -35.20
N LEU A 488 -11.48 21.37 -34.11
CA LEU A 488 -10.02 21.43 -33.98
C LEU A 488 -9.37 20.30 -34.78
N ALA A 489 -8.45 20.65 -35.69
CA ALA A 489 -7.83 19.68 -36.60
C ALA A 489 -6.99 18.61 -35.89
N GLU A 490 -6.50 18.91 -34.69
CA GLU A 490 -5.73 18.00 -33.84
C GLU A 490 -6.59 16.99 -33.08
N ILE A 491 -7.92 17.16 -33.05
CA ILE A 491 -8.86 16.27 -32.36
C ILE A 491 -9.41 15.25 -33.37
N HIS A 492 -9.26 13.97 -33.04
CA HIS A 492 -9.77 12.87 -33.87
C HIS A 492 -11.24 12.60 -33.57
N SER A 493 -11.62 12.53 -32.29
CA SER A 493 -13.00 12.25 -31.86
C SER A 493 -13.27 12.79 -30.46
N VAL A 494 -14.53 13.14 -30.19
CA VAL A 494 -14.98 13.64 -28.89
C VAL A 494 -16.25 12.90 -28.50
N SER A 495 -16.34 12.46 -27.25
CA SER A 495 -17.52 11.80 -26.70
C SER A 495 -17.87 12.32 -25.31
N LEU A 496 -19.16 12.36 -25.00
CA LEU A 496 -19.71 12.67 -23.69
C LEU A 496 -20.14 11.40 -22.96
N SER A 497 -19.87 11.34 -21.66
CA SER A 497 -20.36 10.27 -20.78
C SER A 497 -20.84 10.82 -19.44
N SER A 498 -21.75 10.09 -18.78
CA SER A 498 -22.26 10.45 -17.44
C SER A 498 -21.26 10.24 -16.32
N GLN A 499 -20.23 9.45 -16.58
CA GLN A 499 -19.22 9.03 -15.62
C GLN A 499 -17.92 8.75 -16.38
N MET A 500 -16.81 8.91 -15.68
CA MET A 500 -15.48 8.62 -16.21
C MET A 500 -15.17 7.12 -16.16
N ILE A 501 -14.53 6.60 -17.21
CA ILE A 501 -14.10 5.21 -17.31
C ILE A 501 -12.86 4.98 -16.44
N GLY A 502 -12.86 3.88 -15.66
CA GLY A 502 -11.71 3.44 -14.87
C GLY A 502 -11.92 3.46 -13.35
N ASN A 503 -12.81 4.31 -12.86
CA ASN A 503 -13.11 4.45 -11.42
C ASN A 503 -14.30 3.59 -10.95
N GLY A 504 -14.88 2.81 -11.86
CA GLY A 504 -16.16 2.13 -11.64
C GLY A 504 -17.33 2.98 -12.10
N ILE A 505 -18.41 2.30 -12.48
CA ILE A 505 -19.64 2.90 -12.96
C ILE A 505 -20.74 2.58 -11.97
N THR A 506 -21.63 3.51 -11.69
CA THR A 506 -22.69 3.27 -10.72
C THR A 506 -23.63 2.16 -11.17
N GLN A 507 -24.04 1.34 -10.20
CA GLN A 507 -25.02 0.28 -10.38
C GLN A 507 -26.41 0.75 -10.01
N ASN A 508 -27.37 0.27 -10.77
CA ASN A 508 -28.77 0.62 -10.68
C ASN A 508 -29.61 -0.66 -10.75
N GLY A 509 -30.75 -0.68 -10.08
CA GLY A 509 -31.68 -1.80 -10.16
C GLY A 509 -32.41 -1.83 -11.50
N TYR A 510 -32.29 -2.96 -12.22
CA TYR A 510 -33.00 -3.25 -13.46
C TYR A 510 -33.57 -4.67 -13.45
N ARG A 511 -34.66 -4.88 -14.18
CA ARG A 511 -35.28 -6.19 -14.38
C ARG A 511 -34.95 -6.71 -15.77
N ILE A 512 -34.43 -7.93 -15.87
CA ILE A 512 -33.96 -8.50 -17.14
C ILE A 512 -35.09 -9.31 -17.78
N GLY A 513 -35.66 -8.83 -18.90
CA GLY A 513 -36.80 -9.46 -19.55
C GLY A 513 -37.97 -9.68 -18.59
N ASP A 514 -38.49 -10.91 -18.59
CA ASP A 514 -39.62 -11.35 -17.76
C ASP A 514 -39.20 -11.84 -16.36
N GLU A 515 -37.92 -11.71 -15.96
CA GLU A 515 -37.53 -11.95 -14.57
C GLU A 515 -38.38 -11.06 -13.66
N ASN A 516 -38.87 -11.56 -12.52
CA ASN A 516 -39.55 -10.68 -11.54
C ASN A 516 -38.56 -9.92 -10.66
N GLU A 517 -37.30 -10.35 -10.67
CA GLU A 517 -36.26 -9.92 -9.74
C GLU A 517 -35.45 -8.75 -10.30
N THR A 518 -34.99 -7.88 -9.40
CA THR A 518 -34.15 -6.75 -9.77
C THR A 518 -32.68 -7.13 -9.63
N SER A 519 -31.92 -6.96 -10.70
CA SER A 519 -30.47 -7.08 -10.72
C SER A 519 -29.82 -5.70 -10.65
N MET A 520 -28.76 -5.57 -9.86
CA MET A 520 -27.89 -4.39 -9.89
C MET A 520 -26.99 -4.48 -11.12
N ILE A 521 -27.19 -3.57 -12.08
CA ILE A 521 -26.46 -3.53 -13.35
C ILE A 521 -25.80 -2.16 -13.48
N ASN A 522 -24.55 -2.12 -13.93
CA ASN A 522 -23.83 -0.89 -14.19
C ASN A 522 -24.49 -0.14 -15.36
N ALA A 523 -24.74 1.16 -15.21
CA ALA A 523 -25.38 1.96 -16.25
C ALA A 523 -24.52 3.17 -16.60
N LEU A 524 -24.13 3.25 -17.87
CA LEU A 524 -23.35 4.36 -18.43
C LEU A 524 -24.20 5.10 -19.47
N TYR A 525 -24.42 6.40 -19.26
CA TYR A 525 -25.05 7.22 -20.28
C TYR A 525 -23.97 7.83 -21.17
N THR A 526 -24.13 7.72 -22.47
CA THR A 526 -23.15 8.19 -23.44
C THR A 526 -23.83 8.84 -24.63
N ASP A 527 -23.08 9.65 -25.37
CA ASP A 527 -23.48 10.03 -26.71
C ASP A 527 -23.22 8.91 -27.73
N THR A 528 -23.50 9.20 -29.01
CA THR A 528 -23.35 8.23 -30.10
C THR A 528 -21.90 7.92 -30.45
N ASP A 529 -20.96 8.81 -30.10
CA ASP A 529 -19.54 8.74 -30.52
C ASP A 529 -18.66 7.98 -29.51
N PHE A 530 -19.24 7.52 -28.40
CA PHE A 530 -18.51 6.86 -27.31
C PHE A 530 -17.75 5.62 -27.76
N LEU A 531 -18.40 4.71 -28.48
CA LEU A 531 -17.72 3.48 -28.94
C LEU A 531 -16.56 3.78 -29.88
N GLU A 532 -16.71 4.77 -30.77
CA GLU A 532 -15.64 5.19 -31.68
C GLU A 532 -14.49 5.86 -30.91
N CYS A 533 -14.82 6.78 -30.00
CA CYS A 533 -13.84 7.52 -29.21
C CYS A 533 -12.99 6.59 -28.33
N PHE A 534 -13.58 5.54 -27.76
CA PHE A 534 -12.88 4.54 -26.96
C PHE A 534 -12.40 3.32 -27.77
N LYS A 535 -12.73 3.24 -29.07
CA LYS A 535 -12.48 2.08 -29.96
C LYS A 535 -12.98 0.76 -29.36
N ILE A 536 -14.23 0.76 -28.91
CA ILE A 536 -14.90 -0.41 -28.36
C ILE A 536 -15.64 -1.12 -29.49
N ASP A 537 -15.33 -2.40 -29.69
CA ASP A 537 -15.94 -3.17 -30.77
C ASP A 537 -17.41 -3.50 -30.49
N LEU A 538 -18.25 -3.26 -31.50
CA LEU A 538 -19.63 -3.72 -31.54
C LEU A 538 -19.65 -5.13 -32.15
N LEU A 539 -20.01 -6.12 -31.35
CA LEU A 539 -19.99 -7.54 -31.74
C LEU A 539 -21.25 -7.96 -32.49
N LEU A 540 -22.40 -7.36 -32.16
CA LEU A 540 -23.69 -7.74 -32.72
C LEU A 540 -24.67 -6.54 -32.70
N GLY A 541 -25.56 -6.46 -33.69
CA GLY A 541 -26.57 -5.40 -33.79
C GLY A 541 -26.01 -4.10 -34.39
N ARG A 542 -26.43 -2.94 -33.85
CA ARG A 542 -26.00 -1.62 -34.32
C ARG A 542 -25.69 -0.67 -33.16
N ASN A 543 -24.90 0.37 -33.42
CA ASN A 543 -24.73 1.50 -32.51
C ASN A 543 -25.96 2.44 -32.55
N PHE A 544 -26.01 3.40 -31.63
CA PHE A 544 -26.99 4.48 -31.59
C PHE A 544 -26.91 5.35 -32.84
N SER A 545 -28.06 5.80 -33.32
CA SER A 545 -28.18 6.70 -34.47
C SER A 545 -28.41 8.13 -34.02
N ILE A 546 -27.65 9.07 -34.61
CA ILE A 546 -27.80 10.50 -34.38
C ILE A 546 -29.24 10.92 -34.72
N ASN A 547 -29.89 11.64 -33.79
CA ASN A 547 -31.26 12.17 -33.92
C ASN A 547 -32.41 11.13 -34.02
N SER A 548 -32.18 9.86 -33.64
CA SER A 548 -33.25 8.86 -33.58
C SER A 548 -34.09 9.02 -32.30
N THR A 549 -35.38 9.31 -32.43
CA THR A 549 -36.32 9.28 -31.30
C THR A 549 -36.54 7.86 -30.76
N LEU A 550 -36.36 6.85 -31.62
CA LEU A 550 -36.46 5.43 -31.27
C LEU A 550 -35.31 4.97 -30.37
N ASP A 551 -34.17 5.65 -30.41
CA ASP A 551 -32.99 5.26 -29.65
C ASP A 551 -33.01 5.79 -28.21
N LYS A 552 -34.00 6.62 -27.85
CA LYS A 552 -34.19 7.14 -26.48
C LYS A 552 -34.45 6.05 -25.43
N GLU A 553 -35.06 4.94 -25.86
CA GLU A 553 -35.31 3.74 -25.07
C GLU A 553 -34.44 2.56 -25.52
N ALA A 554 -33.43 2.81 -26.36
CA ALA A 554 -32.53 1.77 -26.82
C ALA A 554 -31.29 1.67 -25.92
N ILE A 555 -30.77 0.46 -25.80
CA ILE A 555 -29.58 0.16 -24.99
C ILE A 555 -28.61 -0.73 -25.76
N LEU A 556 -27.33 -0.54 -25.47
CA LEU A 556 -26.28 -1.51 -25.78
C LEU A 556 -25.90 -2.25 -24.50
N ILE A 557 -25.52 -3.51 -24.65
CA ILE A 557 -25.12 -4.35 -23.51
C ILE A 557 -23.76 -4.98 -23.76
N ASN A 558 -22.99 -5.25 -22.72
CA ASN A 558 -21.74 -6.01 -22.86
C ASN A 558 -21.98 -7.53 -22.84
N GLN A 559 -20.95 -8.31 -23.15
CA GLN A 559 -21.03 -9.77 -23.19
C GLN A 559 -21.33 -10.36 -21.81
N GLN A 560 -20.83 -9.75 -20.72
CA GLN A 560 -21.17 -10.19 -19.36
C GLN A 560 -22.66 -10.09 -19.06
N LEU A 561 -23.35 -9.05 -19.54
CA LEU A 561 -24.79 -8.93 -19.36
C LEU A 561 -25.56 -9.98 -20.19
N VAL A 562 -25.11 -10.27 -21.42
CA VAL A 562 -25.68 -11.37 -22.23
C VAL A 562 -25.55 -12.71 -21.49
N LYS A 563 -24.36 -13.00 -20.95
CA LYS A 563 -24.09 -14.21 -20.15
C LYS A 563 -24.96 -14.27 -18.89
N ARG A 564 -25.07 -13.16 -18.16
CA ARG A 564 -25.90 -13.06 -16.93
C ARG A 564 -27.38 -13.25 -17.24
N ALA A 565 -27.86 -12.74 -18.36
CA ALA A 565 -29.24 -12.88 -18.80
C ALA A 565 -29.55 -14.29 -19.36
N GLY A 566 -28.53 -15.09 -19.67
CA GLY A 566 -28.71 -16.40 -20.29
C GLY A 566 -29.33 -16.32 -21.69
N TRP A 567 -29.03 -15.25 -22.44
CA TRP A 567 -29.65 -15.00 -23.75
C TRP A 567 -28.75 -15.47 -24.90
N ASP A 568 -29.27 -16.36 -25.75
CA ASP A 568 -28.59 -16.74 -26.99
C ASP A 568 -28.67 -15.65 -28.06
N ASN A 569 -29.86 -15.07 -28.26
CA ASN A 569 -30.08 -13.89 -29.09
C ASN A 569 -30.58 -12.72 -28.23
N PRO A 570 -29.72 -11.74 -27.92
CA PRO A 570 -30.08 -10.63 -27.05
C PRO A 570 -30.81 -9.49 -27.75
N ILE A 571 -30.80 -9.42 -29.08
CA ILE A 571 -31.41 -8.30 -29.83
C ILE A 571 -32.93 -8.35 -29.72
N ASP A 572 -33.53 -7.15 -29.65
CA ASP A 572 -34.96 -6.93 -29.47
C ASP A 572 -35.54 -7.44 -28.14
N LYS A 573 -34.69 -7.89 -27.21
CA LYS A 573 -35.09 -8.15 -25.82
C LYS A 573 -35.15 -6.87 -25.01
N TYR A 574 -35.84 -6.94 -23.87
CA TYR A 574 -36.10 -5.77 -23.03
C TYR A 574 -35.48 -5.91 -21.65
N ILE A 575 -35.05 -4.77 -21.11
CA ILE A 575 -34.65 -4.60 -19.73
C ILE A 575 -35.52 -3.46 -19.16
N HIS A 576 -36.03 -3.61 -17.94
CA HIS A 576 -37.05 -2.70 -17.42
C HIS A 576 -36.54 -1.89 -16.23
N ARG A 577 -36.72 -0.57 -16.32
CA ARG A 577 -36.56 0.42 -15.24
C ARG A 577 -37.18 1.73 -15.68
N ASN A 578 -38.29 2.13 -15.05
CA ASN A 578 -39.06 3.34 -15.42
C ASN A 578 -39.47 3.38 -16.92
N GLY A 579 -39.56 2.23 -17.58
CA GLY A 579 -39.80 2.08 -19.01
C GLY A 579 -39.25 0.75 -19.55
N ASN A 580 -39.36 0.54 -20.86
CA ASN A 580 -38.94 -0.67 -21.56
C ASN A 580 -37.69 -0.37 -22.40
N LEU A 581 -36.52 -0.72 -21.88
CA LEU A 581 -35.25 -0.51 -22.57
C LEU A 581 -34.97 -1.64 -23.54
N LYS A 582 -34.93 -1.34 -24.83
CA LYS A 582 -34.77 -2.32 -25.91
C LYS A 582 -33.30 -2.52 -26.26
N VAL A 583 -32.84 -3.77 -26.26
CA VAL A 583 -31.47 -4.12 -26.68
C VAL A 583 -31.33 -4.03 -28.19
N ILE A 584 -30.45 -3.15 -28.66
CA ILE A 584 -30.18 -2.93 -30.10
C ILE A 584 -28.77 -3.36 -30.53
N GLY A 585 -27.89 -3.66 -29.57
CA GLY A 585 -26.53 -4.08 -29.87
C GLY A 585 -25.80 -4.67 -28.67
N VAL A 586 -24.76 -5.45 -28.97
CA VAL A 586 -23.86 -6.06 -27.99
C VAL A 586 -22.45 -5.57 -28.27
N VAL A 587 -21.81 -4.98 -27.27
CA VAL A 587 -20.40 -4.54 -27.33
C VAL A 587 -19.49 -5.58 -26.68
N GLN A 588 -18.21 -5.55 -27.02
CA GLN A 588 -17.21 -6.36 -26.33
C GLN A 588 -17.09 -5.97 -24.85
N ASP A 589 -16.65 -6.93 -24.04
CA ASP A 589 -16.32 -6.63 -22.64
C ASP A 589 -15.15 -5.66 -22.56
N PHE A 590 -15.29 -4.61 -21.74
CA PHE A 590 -14.21 -3.67 -21.46
C PHE A 590 -14.19 -3.29 -19.97
N ASN A 591 -13.02 -2.95 -19.46
CA ASN A 591 -12.74 -2.71 -18.05
C ASN A 591 -13.05 -1.27 -17.66
N PHE A 592 -14.28 -1.01 -17.24
CA PHE A 592 -14.71 0.30 -16.76
C PHE A 592 -14.41 0.59 -15.27
N ALA A 593 -13.75 -0.34 -14.57
CA ALA A 593 -13.34 -0.25 -13.16
C ALA A 593 -11.88 -0.73 -12.99
N SER A 594 -11.34 -0.67 -11.77
CA SER A 594 -10.04 -1.25 -11.45
C SER A 594 -9.95 -2.72 -11.88
N LEU A 595 -8.81 -3.11 -12.47
CA LEU A 595 -8.45 -4.50 -12.80
C LEU A 595 -8.30 -5.43 -11.57
N GLU A 596 -8.60 -4.96 -10.37
CA GLU A 596 -8.86 -5.89 -9.25
C GLU A 596 -10.20 -6.60 -9.43
N ASN A 597 -11.15 -5.97 -10.13
CA ASN A 597 -12.51 -6.46 -10.32
C ASN A 597 -12.67 -7.11 -11.71
N THR A 598 -13.43 -8.20 -11.77
CA THR A 598 -13.88 -8.74 -13.06
C THR A 598 -14.84 -7.76 -13.74
N VAL A 599 -14.86 -7.76 -15.09
CA VAL A 599 -15.83 -6.95 -15.84
C VAL A 599 -17.24 -7.37 -15.41
N GLN A 600 -18.06 -6.39 -15.02
CA GLN A 600 -19.43 -6.62 -14.55
C GLN A 600 -20.43 -6.43 -15.70
N PRO A 601 -21.66 -6.97 -15.59
CA PRO A 601 -22.76 -6.67 -16.51
C PRO A 601 -23.03 -5.17 -16.61
N MET A 602 -23.14 -4.64 -17.83
CA MET A 602 -23.31 -3.20 -18.06
C MET A 602 -24.29 -2.90 -19.19
N LEU A 603 -25.01 -1.79 -19.00
CA LEU A 603 -25.87 -1.10 -19.95
C LEU A 603 -25.19 0.19 -20.39
N ILE A 604 -25.19 0.44 -21.70
CA ILE A 604 -24.86 1.76 -22.27
C ILE A 604 -26.17 2.34 -22.81
N MET A 605 -26.47 3.58 -22.46
CA MET A 605 -27.72 4.27 -22.76
C MET A 605 -27.45 5.59 -23.46
N SER A 606 -28.23 5.92 -24.51
CA SER A 606 -28.03 7.16 -25.27
C SER A 606 -28.76 8.38 -24.70
N ASN A 607 -29.71 8.16 -23.78
CA ASN A 607 -30.53 9.21 -23.20
C ASN A 607 -30.00 9.62 -21.80
N PRO A 608 -29.19 10.69 -21.69
CA PRO A 608 -28.60 11.11 -20.42
C PRO A 608 -29.62 11.60 -19.39
N ASN A 609 -30.86 11.90 -19.81
CA ASN A 609 -31.92 12.40 -18.95
C ASN A 609 -32.79 11.29 -18.35
N TRP A 610 -32.56 10.00 -18.66
CA TRP A 610 -33.45 8.90 -18.23
C TRP A 610 -33.62 8.82 -16.71
N ASP A 611 -32.50 8.87 -15.99
CA ASP A 611 -32.48 8.89 -14.52
C ASP A 611 -32.05 10.26 -13.95
N GLY A 612 -31.88 11.28 -14.80
CA GLY A 612 -31.42 12.62 -14.42
C GLY A 612 -29.92 12.77 -14.16
N TRP A 613 -29.09 11.86 -14.69
CA TRP A 613 -27.64 11.82 -14.43
C TRP A 613 -26.83 12.76 -15.33
N GLY A 614 -27.35 13.07 -16.53
CA GLY A 614 -26.67 13.97 -17.46
C GLY A 614 -25.35 13.43 -17.99
N TYR A 615 -24.63 14.27 -18.72
CA TYR A 615 -23.22 14.10 -19.03
C TYR A 615 -22.40 14.86 -17.99
N SER A 616 -21.35 14.24 -17.48
CA SER A 616 -20.42 14.87 -16.51
C SER A 616 -18.96 14.73 -16.96
N THR A 617 -18.72 14.17 -18.14
CA THR A 617 -17.38 13.83 -18.62
C THR A 617 -17.30 14.08 -20.13
N VAL A 618 -16.28 14.84 -20.55
CA VAL A 618 -15.92 15.04 -21.96
C VAL A 618 -14.63 14.26 -22.24
N ASN A 619 -14.69 13.32 -23.18
CA ASN A 619 -13.59 12.45 -23.58
C ASN A 619 -13.10 12.87 -24.96
N ILE A 620 -11.83 13.24 -25.07
CA ILE A 620 -11.22 13.81 -26.27
C ILE A 620 -10.07 12.91 -26.70
N ARG A 621 -10.18 12.30 -27.88
CA ARG A 621 -9.07 11.62 -28.53
C ARG A 621 -8.37 12.60 -29.46
N PHE A 622 -7.05 12.71 -29.32
CA PHE A 622 -6.24 13.63 -30.10
C PHE A 622 -5.20 12.92 -30.97
N GLN A 623 -4.72 13.64 -31.99
CA GLN A 623 -3.72 13.20 -32.95
C GLN A 623 -2.73 14.35 -33.17
N THR A 624 -1.90 14.65 -32.18
CA THR A 624 -0.85 15.65 -32.29
C THR A 624 0.31 15.36 -31.35
N SER A 625 1.53 15.71 -31.77
CA SER A 625 2.71 15.73 -30.90
C SER A 625 2.84 17.06 -30.14
N ASN A 626 2.17 18.13 -30.59
CA ASN A 626 2.18 19.43 -29.92
C ASN A 626 0.99 19.55 -28.93
N ILE A 627 1.07 18.75 -27.88
CA ILE A 627 0.04 18.69 -26.83
C ILE A 627 -0.19 20.07 -26.20
N GLN A 628 0.87 20.83 -25.94
CA GLN A 628 0.75 22.15 -25.28
C GLN A 628 -0.13 23.12 -26.08
N SER A 629 0.00 23.15 -27.41
CA SER A 629 -0.85 23.97 -28.28
C SER A 629 -2.30 23.51 -28.27
N LEU A 630 -2.54 22.20 -28.29
CA LEU A 630 -3.89 21.64 -28.18
C LEU A 630 -4.54 22.01 -26.84
N LEU A 631 -3.84 21.83 -25.73
CA LEU A 631 -4.37 22.16 -24.41
C LEU A 631 -4.70 23.66 -24.29
N ALA A 632 -3.89 24.54 -24.89
CA ALA A 632 -4.18 25.97 -24.93
C ALA A 632 -5.45 26.29 -25.73
N GLN A 633 -5.67 25.62 -26.87
CA GLN A 633 -6.87 25.79 -27.68
C GLN A 633 -8.13 25.31 -26.93
N ILE A 634 -8.07 24.11 -26.34
CA ILE A 634 -9.19 23.57 -25.54
C ILE A 634 -9.48 24.48 -24.34
N ASN A 635 -8.46 24.99 -23.64
CA ASN A 635 -8.62 25.91 -22.52
C ASN A 635 -9.34 27.21 -22.94
N ASN A 636 -9.01 27.75 -24.10
CA ASN A 636 -9.65 28.97 -24.60
C ASN A 636 -11.13 28.74 -24.91
N LEU A 637 -11.47 27.60 -25.53
CA LEU A 637 -12.87 27.22 -25.76
C LEU A 637 -13.60 27.00 -24.42
N TRP A 638 -12.96 26.31 -23.49
CA TRP A 638 -13.51 26.07 -22.16
C TRP A 638 -13.83 27.38 -21.44
N LYS A 639 -12.87 28.30 -21.34
CA LYS A 639 -13.06 29.60 -20.66
C LYS A 639 -14.09 30.50 -21.34
N ALA A 640 -14.22 30.43 -22.67
CA ALA A 640 -15.23 31.19 -23.39
C ALA A 640 -16.65 30.71 -23.05
N ARG A 641 -16.81 29.40 -22.82
CA ARG A 641 -18.09 28.75 -22.56
C ARG A 641 -18.45 28.72 -21.08
N PHE A 642 -17.47 28.43 -20.24
CA PHE A 642 -17.62 28.19 -18.80
C PHE A 642 -16.60 29.07 -18.03
N PRO A 643 -16.80 30.41 -18.03
CA PRO A 643 -15.82 31.34 -17.47
C PRO A 643 -15.63 31.20 -15.96
N GLU A 644 -16.67 30.76 -15.25
CA GLU A 644 -16.67 30.56 -13.80
C GLU A 644 -16.14 29.18 -13.39
N THR A 645 -15.91 28.26 -14.34
CA THR A 645 -15.38 26.93 -14.03
C THR A 645 -13.93 26.78 -14.47
N PRO A 646 -13.11 26.15 -13.62
CA PRO A 646 -11.72 25.95 -13.92
C PRO A 646 -11.55 24.91 -15.04
N PHE A 647 -10.51 25.09 -15.85
CA PHE A 647 -10.15 24.12 -16.86
C PHE A 647 -9.31 22.98 -16.27
N GLU A 648 -9.88 21.78 -16.20
CA GLU A 648 -9.21 20.58 -15.68
C GLU A 648 -9.09 19.50 -16.72
N ILE A 649 -7.86 19.05 -16.95
CA ILE A 649 -7.53 17.95 -17.85
C ILE A 649 -6.85 16.86 -17.05
N SER A 650 -7.30 15.63 -17.28
CA SER A 650 -6.53 14.44 -16.96
C SER A 650 -6.24 13.65 -18.22
N PHE A 651 -5.01 13.14 -18.35
CA PHE A 651 -4.74 12.09 -19.32
C PHE A 651 -5.28 10.77 -18.77
N LEU A 652 -5.98 10.01 -19.63
CA LEU A 652 -6.69 8.81 -19.19
C LEU A 652 -5.74 7.72 -18.69
N ASP A 653 -4.55 7.61 -19.27
CA ASP A 653 -3.51 6.67 -18.85
C ASP A 653 -2.94 6.97 -17.46
N ASP A 654 -2.63 8.24 -17.18
CA ASP A 654 -2.16 8.71 -15.87
C ASP A 654 -3.23 8.48 -14.79
N LEU A 655 -4.50 8.71 -15.15
CA LEU A 655 -5.62 8.51 -14.26
C LEU A 655 -5.82 7.04 -13.92
N LEU A 656 -5.80 6.15 -14.92
CA LEU A 656 -5.88 4.71 -14.71
C LEU A 656 -4.67 4.18 -13.93
N ALA A 657 -3.47 4.71 -14.17
CA ALA A 657 -2.28 4.37 -13.40
C ALA A 657 -2.40 4.78 -11.92
N SER A 658 -3.17 5.83 -11.64
CA SER A 658 -3.40 6.31 -10.27
C SER A 658 -4.11 5.28 -9.37
N ASN A 659 -4.99 4.45 -9.95
CA ASN A 659 -5.66 3.35 -9.24
C ASN A 659 -4.69 2.31 -8.67
N TYR A 660 -3.47 2.23 -9.20
CA TYR A 660 -2.45 1.26 -8.77
C TYR A 660 -1.36 1.86 -7.88
N LYS A 661 -1.48 3.13 -7.45
CA LYS A 661 -0.48 3.82 -6.63
C LYS A 661 -0.13 3.05 -5.35
N SER A 662 -1.11 2.47 -4.67
CA SER A 662 -0.92 1.69 -3.44
C SER A 662 -0.06 0.43 -3.68
N PHE A 663 -0.29 -0.29 -4.78
CA PHE A 663 0.51 -1.46 -5.18
C PHE A 663 1.91 -1.06 -5.63
N ILE A 664 2.06 0.06 -6.33
CA ILE A 664 3.36 0.61 -6.72
C ILE A 664 4.16 0.99 -5.46
N ALA A 665 3.53 1.66 -4.48
CA ALA A 665 4.17 1.98 -3.20
C ALA A 665 4.62 0.70 -2.48
N GLN A 666 3.78 -0.33 -2.43
CA GLN A 666 4.14 -1.63 -1.85
C GLN A 666 5.32 -2.27 -2.59
N GLN A 667 5.33 -2.27 -3.92
CA GLN A 667 6.45 -2.77 -4.72
C GLN A 667 7.74 -2.02 -4.40
N LYS A 668 7.69 -0.69 -4.26
CA LYS A 668 8.85 0.13 -3.90
C LYS A 668 9.42 -0.26 -2.53
N ILE A 669 8.57 -0.43 -1.51
CA ILE A 669 8.97 -0.90 -0.16
C ILE A 669 9.67 -2.25 -0.27
N ILE A 670 9.01 -3.24 -0.88
CA ILE A 670 9.51 -4.62 -0.94
C ILE A 670 10.83 -4.69 -1.73
N SER A 671 10.92 -3.97 -2.84
CA SER A 671 12.14 -3.95 -3.68
C SER A 671 13.32 -3.31 -2.95
N PHE A 672 13.10 -2.17 -2.29
CA PHE A 672 14.14 -1.47 -1.54
C PHE A 672 14.68 -2.32 -0.37
N PHE A 673 13.79 -2.91 0.42
CA PHE A 673 14.20 -3.74 1.56
C PHE A 673 14.77 -5.10 1.15
N SER A 674 14.36 -5.66 0.01
CA SER A 674 15.00 -6.84 -0.58
C SER A 674 16.41 -6.53 -1.07
N PHE A 675 16.65 -5.36 -1.66
CA PHE A 675 17.99 -4.90 -2.01
C PHE A 675 18.89 -4.79 -0.76
N ILE A 676 18.38 -4.21 0.33
CA ILE A 676 19.10 -4.18 1.61
C ILE A 676 19.39 -5.58 2.14
N ALA A 677 18.42 -6.51 2.08
CA ALA A 677 18.60 -7.89 2.49
C ALA A 677 19.73 -8.59 1.72
N ILE A 678 19.82 -8.34 0.41
CA ILE A 678 20.91 -8.83 -0.44
C ILE A 678 22.26 -8.23 -0.01
N LEU A 679 22.34 -6.93 0.24
CA LEU A 679 23.57 -6.28 0.73
C LEU A 679 24.04 -6.90 2.05
N ILE A 680 23.13 -7.08 3.01
CA ILE A 680 23.40 -7.73 4.29
C ILE A 680 23.94 -9.14 4.05
N ALA A 681 23.32 -9.90 3.13
CA ALA A 681 23.75 -11.24 2.80
C ALA A 681 25.17 -11.29 2.19
N VAL A 682 25.48 -10.39 1.25
CA VAL A 682 26.81 -10.26 0.65
C VAL A 682 27.87 -9.94 1.70
N ILE A 683 27.59 -9.02 2.62
CA ILE A 683 28.50 -8.67 3.73
C ILE A 683 28.77 -9.90 4.60
N GLY A 684 27.73 -10.67 4.94
CA GLY A 684 27.86 -11.92 5.69
C GLY A 684 28.74 -12.95 4.98
N LEU A 685 28.53 -13.11 3.67
CA LEU A 685 29.31 -14.02 2.83
C LEU A 685 30.79 -13.60 2.75
N ILE A 686 31.06 -12.31 2.51
CA ILE A 686 32.43 -11.76 2.49
C ILE A 686 33.17 -12.14 3.77
N GLY A 687 32.57 -11.90 4.93
CA GLY A 687 33.22 -12.19 6.19
C GLY A 687 33.46 -13.69 6.42
N LEU A 688 32.53 -14.55 5.98
CA LEU A 688 32.69 -16.00 6.03
C LEU A 688 33.79 -16.49 5.08
N THR A 689 33.87 -15.97 3.86
CA THR A 689 34.92 -16.35 2.90
C THR A 689 36.29 -15.92 3.40
N ILE A 690 36.43 -14.68 3.92
CA ILE A 690 37.69 -14.19 4.51
C ILE A 690 38.15 -15.14 5.64
N PHE A 691 37.23 -15.58 6.48
CA PHE A 691 37.54 -16.52 7.54
C PHE A 691 37.92 -17.92 7.03
N THR A 692 37.17 -18.44 6.07
CA THR A 692 37.43 -19.76 5.46
C THR A 692 38.79 -19.77 4.77
N ALA A 693 39.13 -18.71 4.04
CA ALA A 693 40.44 -18.54 3.45
C ALA A 693 41.54 -18.55 4.53
N ARG A 694 41.35 -17.84 5.65
CA ARG A 694 42.31 -17.82 6.77
C ARG A 694 42.51 -19.20 7.41
N THR A 695 41.44 -19.95 7.63
CA THR A 695 41.54 -21.29 8.24
C THR A 695 42.16 -22.32 7.29
N ARG A 696 42.03 -22.13 5.97
CA ARG A 696 42.66 -22.99 4.94
C ARG A 696 44.00 -22.46 4.44
N ILE A 697 44.63 -21.47 5.08
CA ILE A 697 45.93 -20.90 4.63
C ILE A 697 47.01 -21.97 4.45
N LYS A 698 47.16 -22.92 5.39
CA LYS A 698 48.18 -23.99 5.29
C LYS A 698 47.90 -24.93 4.13
N GLU A 699 46.63 -25.31 3.95
CA GLU A 699 46.20 -26.16 2.85
C GLU A 699 46.45 -25.49 1.49
N ILE A 700 46.10 -24.20 1.37
CA ILE A 700 46.33 -23.39 0.16
C ILE A 700 47.84 -23.25 -0.11
N GLY A 701 48.65 -23.01 0.92
CA GLY A 701 50.10 -22.90 0.81
C GLY A 701 50.76 -24.19 0.34
N ILE A 702 50.41 -25.34 0.94
CA ILE A 702 50.93 -26.67 0.54
C ILE A 702 50.53 -26.98 -0.90
N ARG A 703 49.27 -26.75 -1.28
CA ARG A 703 48.79 -26.99 -2.65
C ARG A 703 49.51 -26.10 -3.67
N LYS A 704 49.75 -24.82 -3.34
CA LYS A 704 50.53 -23.91 -4.21
C LYS A 704 51.97 -24.35 -4.39
N VAL A 705 52.63 -24.79 -3.33
CA VAL A 705 54.00 -25.34 -3.39
C VAL A 705 54.03 -26.62 -4.23
N ASN A 706 52.96 -27.41 -4.18
CA ASN A 706 52.77 -28.61 -5.00
C ASN A 706 52.24 -28.33 -6.43
N GLY A 707 52.26 -27.07 -6.89
CA GLY A 707 51.93 -26.72 -8.28
C GLY A 707 50.46 -26.39 -8.58
N ALA A 708 49.58 -26.30 -7.57
CA ALA A 708 48.18 -25.93 -7.81
C ALA A 708 48.06 -24.49 -8.33
N THR A 709 47.27 -24.31 -9.39
CA THR A 709 47.02 -22.99 -9.98
C THR A 709 46.07 -22.17 -9.09
N VAL A 710 45.99 -20.85 -9.34
CA VAL A 710 44.99 -19.99 -8.68
C VAL A 710 43.57 -20.48 -8.98
N LYS A 711 43.32 -20.99 -10.19
CA LYS A 711 42.03 -21.55 -10.60
C LYS A 711 41.62 -22.75 -9.75
N ASP A 712 42.55 -23.64 -9.43
CA ASP A 712 42.28 -24.83 -8.59
C ASP A 712 41.86 -24.44 -7.17
N ILE A 713 42.48 -23.39 -6.62
CA ILE A 713 42.13 -22.84 -5.31
C ILE A 713 40.75 -22.18 -5.35
N LEU A 714 40.45 -21.43 -6.41
CA LEU A 714 39.13 -20.82 -6.61
C LEU A 714 38.02 -21.87 -6.71
N ILE A 715 38.22 -22.94 -7.48
CA ILE A 715 37.25 -24.04 -7.63
C ILE A 715 37.03 -24.73 -6.28
N MET A 716 38.11 -25.04 -5.55
CA MET A 716 38.02 -25.69 -4.24
C MET A 716 37.17 -24.87 -3.26
N LEU A 717 37.37 -23.55 -3.21
CA LEU A 717 36.63 -22.69 -2.28
C LEU A 717 35.18 -22.49 -2.74
N ASN A 718 34.94 -22.25 -4.03
CA ASN A 718 33.59 -22.05 -4.56
C ASN A 718 32.72 -23.30 -4.48
N LYS A 719 33.27 -24.51 -4.65
CA LYS A 719 32.51 -25.78 -4.65
C LYS A 719 31.67 -25.94 -3.38
N ASP A 720 32.23 -25.58 -2.22
CA ASP A 720 31.52 -25.67 -0.95
C ASP A 720 30.34 -24.68 -0.93
N PHE A 721 30.52 -23.44 -1.36
CA PHE A 721 29.44 -22.43 -1.38
C PHE A 721 28.34 -22.75 -2.40
N VAL A 722 28.71 -23.12 -3.63
CA VAL A 722 27.76 -23.48 -4.69
C VAL A 722 26.82 -24.58 -4.23
N LYS A 723 27.32 -25.62 -3.55
CA LYS A 723 26.49 -26.71 -3.01
C LYS A 723 25.39 -26.19 -2.06
N TRP A 724 25.70 -25.23 -1.20
CA TRP A 724 24.73 -24.68 -0.25
C TRP A 724 23.76 -23.69 -0.89
N VAL A 725 24.19 -22.94 -1.90
CA VAL A 725 23.29 -22.08 -2.69
C VAL A 725 22.29 -22.93 -3.48
N VAL A 726 22.73 -24.06 -4.07
CA VAL A 726 21.84 -25.00 -4.76
C VAL A 726 20.83 -25.62 -3.80
N LEU A 727 21.27 -26.04 -2.60
CA LEU A 727 20.33 -26.52 -1.58
C LEU A 727 19.33 -25.44 -1.17
N ALA A 728 19.80 -24.21 -0.97
CA ALA A 728 18.96 -23.07 -0.65
C ALA A 728 17.91 -22.81 -1.71
N PHE A 729 18.28 -22.93 -2.99
CA PHE A 729 17.37 -22.82 -4.13
C PHE A 729 16.28 -23.89 -4.12
N ILE A 730 16.66 -25.16 -3.93
CA ILE A 730 15.71 -26.29 -3.85
C ILE A 730 14.66 -26.08 -2.75
N ILE A 731 15.05 -25.47 -1.63
CA ILE A 731 14.14 -25.15 -0.51
C ILE A 731 13.32 -23.88 -0.80
N ALA A 732 13.94 -22.85 -1.38
CA ALA A 732 13.30 -21.57 -1.62
C ALA A 732 12.17 -21.64 -2.65
N VAL A 733 12.33 -22.46 -3.70
CA VAL A 733 11.35 -22.59 -4.78
C VAL A 733 9.95 -23.01 -4.28
N PRO A 734 9.76 -24.14 -3.58
CA PRO A 734 8.43 -24.56 -3.14
C PRO A 734 7.80 -23.59 -2.13
N ILE A 735 8.60 -23.00 -1.24
CA ILE A 735 8.14 -22.00 -0.27
C ILE A 735 7.62 -20.76 -1.00
N SER A 736 8.44 -20.23 -1.93
CA SER A 736 8.07 -19.03 -2.70
C SER A 736 6.87 -19.29 -3.59
N TRP A 737 6.80 -20.47 -4.21
CA TRP A 737 5.66 -20.88 -5.03
C TRP A 737 4.36 -20.86 -4.22
N TYR A 738 4.34 -21.47 -3.03
CA TYR A 738 3.17 -21.51 -2.17
C TYR A 738 2.73 -20.11 -1.71
N ILE A 739 3.67 -19.32 -1.17
CA ILE A 739 3.39 -17.96 -0.68
C ILE A 739 2.85 -17.08 -1.81
N MET A 740 3.48 -17.16 -2.99
CA MET A 740 3.12 -16.27 -4.09
C MET A 740 1.88 -16.70 -4.86
N SER A 741 1.57 -18.00 -4.89
CA SER A 741 0.27 -18.48 -5.35
C SER A 741 -0.85 -17.92 -4.48
N LYS A 742 -0.69 -18.00 -3.15
CA LYS A 742 -1.68 -17.47 -2.19
C LYS A 742 -1.84 -15.95 -2.26
N TRP A 743 -0.77 -15.23 -2.56
CA TRP A 743 -0.85 -13.78 -2.76
C TRP A 743 -1.57 -13.42 -4.08
N LEU A 744 -1.27 -14.13 -5.18
CA LEU A 744 -1.90 -13.92 -6.48
C LEU A 744 -3.39 -14.30 -6.51
N GLU A 745 -3.88 -15.12 -5.55
CA GLU A 745 -5.31 -15.42 -5.40
C GLU A 745 -6.16 -14.18 -5.09
N ASN A 746 -5.57 -13.08 -4.61
CA ASN A 746 -6.32 -11.85 -4.31
C ASN A 746 -6.62 -10.98 -5.55
N PHE A 747 -6.12 -11.36 -6.73
CA PHE A 747 -6.35 -10.60 -7.97
C PHE A 747 -7.26 -11.39 -8.91
N ALA A 748 -8.27 -10.72 -9.48
CA ALA A 748 -9.09 -11.28 -10.56
C ALA A 748 -8.23 -11.58 -11.80
N TYR A 749 -7.41 -10.61 -12.21
CA TYR A 749 -6.45 -10.75 -13.29
C TYR A 749 -5.04 -10.94 -12.73
N LYS A 750 -4.46 -12.13 -12.96
CA LYS A 750 -3.17 -12.51 -12.38
C LYS A 750 -2.21 -13.08 -13.42
N THR A 751 -0.93 -12.72 -13.31
CA THR A 751 0.12 -13.30 -14.13
C THR A 751 0.33 -14.79 -13.78
N PRO A 752 0.57 -15.66 -14.77
CA PRO A 752 0.99 -17.03 -14.48
C PRO A 752 2.38 -17.05 -13.82
N LEU A 753 2.57 -18.00 -12.90
CA LEU A 753 3.86 -18.27 -12.26
C LEU A 753 4.79 -18.96 -13.26
N SER A 754 5.55 -18.18 -14.02
CA SER A 754 6.52 -18.75 -14.96
C SER A 754 7.80 -19.20 -14.27
N TRP A 755 8.25 -20.42 -14.60
CA TRP A 755 9.43 -21.05 -14.01
C TRP A 755 10.73 -20.23 -14.15
N TRP A 756 10.86 -19.44 -15.23
CA TRP A 756 12.07 -18.65 -15.49
C TRP A 756 12.40 -17.66 -14.36
N ILE A 757 11.38 -17.16 -13.64
CA ILE A 757 11.55 -16.22 -12.53
C ILE A 757 12.35 -16.87 -11.40
N PHE A 758 12.01 -18.13 -11.08
CA PHE A 758 12.69 -18.92 -10.07
C PHE A 758 14.14 -19.13 -10.49
N THR A 759 14.37 -19.59 -11.73
CA THR A 759 15.73 -19.80 -12.23
C THR A 759 16.56 -18.51 -12.27
N LEU A 760 15.95 -17.37 -12.60
CA LEU A 760 16.63 -16.07 -12.60
C LEU A 760 17.05 -15.66 -11.18
N ALA A 761 16.15 -15.79 -10.19
CA ALA A 761 16.47 -15.49 -8.81
C ALA A 761 17.60 -16.39 -8.27
N GLY A 762 17.54 -17.70 -8.56
CA GLY A 762 18.60 -18.64 -8.22
C GLY A 762 19.92 -18.31 -8.90
N PHE A 763 19.90 -17.95 -10.18
CA PHE A 763 21.08 -17.56 -10.95
C PHE A 763 21.74 -16.28 -10.42
N ILE A 764 20.94 -15.27 -10.06
CA ILE A 764 21.44 -14.03 -9.45
C ILE A 764 22.10 -14.35 -8.11
N ALA A 765 21.44 -15.11 -7.23
CA ALA A 765 21.99 -15.49 -5.94
C ALA A 765 23.30 -16.28 -6.07
N LEU A 766 23.36 -17.22 -7.03
CA LEU A 766 24.57 -17.99 -7.34
C LEU A 766 25.70 -17.12 -7.87
N THR A 767 25.40 -16.19 -8.78
CA THR A 767 26.37 -15.26 -9.36
C THR A 767 26.97 -14.36 -8.28
N ILE A 768 26.13 -13.81 -7.40
CA ILE A 768 26.56 -13.02 -6.25
C ILE A 768 27.49 -13.85 -5.35
N ALA A 769 27.12 -15.11 -5.06
CA ALA A 769 27.94 -15.98 -4.23
C ALA A 769 29.32 -16.24 -4.85
N ILE A 770 29.36 -16.63 -6.13
CA ILE A 770 30.60 -16.93 -6.86
C ILE A 770 31.48 -15.69 -6.98
N ALA A 771 30.92 -14.54 -7.36
CA ALA A 771 31.67 -13.30 -7.51
C ALA A 771 32.32 -12.89 -6.19
N THR A 772 31.55 -12.92 -5.10
CA THR A 772 32.00 -12.57 -3.76
C THR A 772 33.11 -13.49 -3.27
N VAL A 773 32.91 -14.81 -3.41
CA VAL A 773 33.88 -15.82 -2.97
C VAL A 773 35.15 -15.74 -3.80
N SER A 774 35.02 -15.59 -5.12
CA SER A 774 36.15 -15.56 -6.04
C SER A 774 37.02 -14.33 -5.83
N TRP A 775 36.41 -13.15 -5.63
CA TRP A 775 37.15 -11.92 -5.32
C TRP A 775 38.04 -12.07 -4.08
N GLN A 776 37.49 -12.61 -2.99
CA GLN A 776 38.24 -12.81 -1.75
C GLN A 776 39.27 -13.94 -1.86
N SER A 777 38.92 -15.01 -2.56
CA SER A 777 39.79 -16.16 -2.76
C SER A 777 40.99 -15.82 -3.65
N PHE A 778 40.80 -14.99 -4.67
CA PHE A 778 41.87 -14.45 -5.51
C PHE A 778 42.87 -13.66 -4.67
N LYS A 779 42.38 -12.73 -3.84
CA LYS A 779 43.21 -11.92 -2.93
C LYS A 779 43.97 -12.78 -1.90
N ALA A 780 43.39 -13.89 -1.46
CA ALA A 780 44.06 -14.82 -0.56
C ALA A 780 45.14 -15.65 -1.30
N ALA A 781 44.82 -16.14 -2.50
CA ALA A 781 45.70 -16.95 -3.32
C ALA A 781 46.88 -16.15 -3.89
N SER A 782 46.73 -14.86 -4.16
CA SER A 782 47.80 -14.01 -4.72
C SER A 782 48.92 -13.67 -3.73
N ASN A 783 48.80 -14.02 -2.45
CA ASN A 783 49.84 -13.77 -1.45
C ASN A 783 51.03 -14.74 -1.59
N ASN A 784 52.24 -14.25 -1.31
CA ASN A 784 53.47 -15.04 -1.41
C ASN A 784 53.47 -16.20 -0.38
N PRO A 785 53.55 -17.48 -0.83
CA PRO A 785 53.48 -18.65 0.06
C PRO A 785 54.56 -18.67 1.14
N ILE A 786 55.76 -18.15 0.87
CA ILE A 786 56.90 -18.11 1.81
C ILE A 786 56.59 -17.20 2.99
N LYS A 787 56.05 -16.00 2.73
CA LYS A 787 55.58 -15.08 3.78
C LYS A 787 54.41 -15.64 4.60
N THR A 788 53.66 -16.59 4.05
CA THR A 788 52.46 -17.13 4.69
C THR A 788 52.78 -18.32 5.60
N LEU A 789 53.83 -19.07 5.29
CA LEU A 789 54.33 -20.20 6.09
C LEU A 789 55.26 -19.74 7.24
N GLN A 790 56.00 -18.63 7.09
CA GLN A 790 56.89 -18.09 8.14
C GLN A 790 56.18 -17.26 9.23
N LYS A 791 54.95 -16.77 9.00
CA LYS A 791 54.28 -15.81 9.91
C LYS A 791 53.45 -16.43 11.04
N ASN A 792 53.45 -17.77 11.19
CA ASN A 792 52.64 -18.48 12.19
C ASN A 792 53.44 -19.48 13.00
#